data_AF-D8MXD3-F1
#
_entry.id   AF-D8MXD3-F1
#
_cell.length_a   1.000
_cell.length_b   1.000
_cell.length_c   1.000
_cell.angle_alpha   90.00
_cell.angle_beta   90.00
_cell.angle_gamma   90.00
#
_symmetry.space_group_name_H-M   'P 1'
#
loop_
_entity.id
_entity.type
_entity.pdbx_description
1 polymer ?
#
loop_
_entity_poly.entity_id
_entity_poly.type
_entity_poly.pdbx_seq_one_letter_code
_entity_poly.pdbx_strand_id
1 'polypeptide(L)'
;MIKAFLSHSSKDKEHYVRNVANWLGKENIIYDEFTFEEGEKTLDQIMEGLGESELFVLFISNSALESKWVRKEIIESKALYDAGVILKIFPIIIDSNINHEDKRIPAWLRKHYNLQPITRTKIAASRIKNHLYKISWQKHPKLEKINSLFVGRNEKLEEFEERINDYAKKKPTVIFSSGLIGIGRRTFLSKALIKSNIQKSQITPYAIYLDRNESIEDFILKLNDLGIIDINESALSLSEKSIEEKQEIIIKILNEAYKAKETIFFLDDGCIINYKRELSSWFRTMVEKCNNFNYPVLCIASRYRVNFSNRPRDDRFYFIELSELNTKERKRLLSQLLEIEEIRDLDTSNFNNICDLLTGLPEQVKFAIELIKDKSIIPFENKFPMLSDFNNDKASIQLQRYVKNETVLDFVRLLAQFEVITLDFIFSIIDRDECLPILEELIAESICELVGSDGEMVRLNDIVRDYIKRNRLKINEDHNKKLNSVVRNIVNNEELIEANSSVYVFTIKEMLKSEEYIDPKYLIPSHYLRCMKDLYNTKGSLDKVISLADAILQKENNMESGVVQDVRYYLCLALAKKSDRRLLAEVQKIRGDEHKFLLGFYFRKCGRFSDALKQFESIINAPYVDTRAKRELVQVYTHLEEYDKALNYAKKNYEENRSNQFHCQAYFNCLINSQHRVENDNSTLKEIINMLLAIDSEQSNEMAKIASAMYAAKIENDETKSIDEINDCISMHPESPYPLLAKCDVGLKFKSSDIIAEALQSLEKMRRRKVVSERTLITYQAYLAALQGDENGANKIIAGEISRYPHEAKERIFKRIKDCAGKN
;
A
#
# COMPACT_ATOMS: atom_id res chain seq x y z
N MET A 1 -4.68 -35.07 3.96
CA MET A 1 -4.53 -33.74 4.60
C MET A 1 -3.05 -33.61 4.87
N ILE A 2 -2.43 -32.47 4.51
CA ILE A 2 -0.96 -32.36 4.52
C ILE A 2 -0.47 -32.27 5.96
N LYS A 3 0.44 -33.16 6.37
CA LYS A 3 0.98 -33.21 7.75
C LYS A 3 2.47 -32.89 7.82
N ALA A 4 2.88 -32.33 8.97
CA ALA A 4 4.28 -32.11 9.31
C ALA A 4 4.78 -33.06 10.39
N PHE A 5 5.85 -33.82 10.12
CA PHE A 5 6.55 -34.62 11.13
C PHE A 5 7.57 -33.76 11.89
N LEU A 6 7.49 -33.74 13.23
CA LEU A 6 8.36 -32.92 14.08
C LEU A 6 9.51 -33.75 14.68
N SER A 7 10.67 -33.79 14.01
CA SER A 7 11.87 -34.51 14.45
C SER A 7 12.71 -33.69 15.42
N HIS A 8 12.93 -34.21 16.63
CA HIS A 8 13.59 -33.51 17.72
C HIS A 8 14.14 -34.47 18.79
N SER A 9 15.00 -33.96 19.69
CA SER A 9 15.40 -34.67 20.90
C SER A 9 14.39 -34.44 22.02
N SER A 10 14.16 -35.46 22.84
CA SER A 10 13.25 -35.37 24.01
C SER A 10 13.67 -34.27 25.00
N LYS A 11 14.96 -33.88 25.04
CA LYS A 11 15.46 -32.77 25.86
C LYS A 11 15.03 -31.40 25.36
N ASP A 12 14.61 -31.31 24.09
CA ASP A 12 14.22 -30.06 23.45
C ASP A 12 12.71 -29.76 23.55
N LYS A 13 11.95 -30.70 24.11
CA LYS A 13 10.49 -30.61 24.26
C LYS A 13 10.06 -29.45 25.15
N GLU A 14 10.56 -29.45 26.39
CA GLU A 14 10.14 -28.52 27.45
C GLU A 14 10.35 -27.05 27.06
N HIS A 15 11.50 -26.74 26.46
CA HIS A 15 11.90 -25.36 26.21
C HIS A 15 11.50 -24.85 24.83
N TYR A 16 11.24 -25.73 23.86
CA TYR A 16 11.02 -25.32 22.47
C TYR A 16 9.91 -26.10 21.76
N VAL A 17 10.09 -27.41 21.54
CA VAL A 17 9.29 -28.16 20.56
C VAL A 17 7.83 -28.31 20.98
N ARG A 18 7.55 -28.49 22.29
CA ARG A 18 6.17 -28.58 22.80
C ARG A 18 5.40 -27.28 22.55
N ASN A 19 6.06 -26.14 22.72
CA ASN A 19 5.46 -24.83 22.46
C ASN A 19 5.17 -24.65 20.97
N VAL A 20 6.07 -25.09 20.09
CA VAL A 20 5.83 -25.08 18.63
C VAL A 20 4.62 -25.96 18.27
N ALA A 21 4.55 -27.18 18.80
CA ALA A 21 3.45 -28.11 18.56
C ALA A 21 2.10 -27.54 19.04
N ASN A 22 2.07 -26.88 20.20
CA ASN A 22 0.87 -26.21 20.72
C ASN A 22 0.37 -25.11 19.78
N TRP A 23 1.27 -24.28 19.22
CA TRP A 23 0.90 -23.24 18.25
C TRP A 23 0.41 -23.79 16.91
N LEU A 24 0.90 -24.97 16.51
CA LEU A 24 0.50 -25.66 15.28
C LEU A 24 -0.89 -26.30 15.39
N GLY A 25 -1.26 -26.76 16.58
CA GLY A 25 -2.47 -27.56 16.80
C GLY A 25 -2.27 -29.02 16.33
N LYS A 26 -3.22 -29.90 16.68
CA LYS A 26 -3.07 -31.35 16.50
C LYS A 26 -3.38 -31.87 15.09
N GLU A 27 -4.14 -31.13 14.30
CA GLU A 27 -4.75 -31.66 13.06
C GLU A 27 -3.74 -31.90 11.92
N ASN A 28 -2.68 -31.08 11.84
CA ASN A 28 -1.74 -31.08 10.70
C ASN A 28 -0.30 -31.45 11.10
N ILE A 29 -0.09 -32.09 12.25
CA ILE A 29 1.24 -32.47 12.72
C ILE A 29 1.30 -33.91 13.21
N ILE A 30 2.50 -34.47 13.17
CA ILE A 30 2.85 -35.73 13.80
C ILE A 30 3.91 -35.41 14.83
N TYR A 31 3.52 -35.57 16.11
CA TYR A 31 4.30 -35.20 17.28
C TYR A 31 4.08 -36.28 18.33
N ASP A 32 5.17 -36.79 18.89
CA ASP A 32 5.16 -37.98 19.72
C ASP A 32 4.28 -37.85 20.98
N GLU A 33 4.13 -36.67 21.60
CA GLU A 33 3.20 -36.48 22.73
C GLU A 33 1.72 -36.38 22.31
N PHE A 34 1.42 -36.19 21.02
CA PHE A 34 0.04 -36.01 20.52
C PHE A 34 -0.50 -37.20 19.76
N THR A 35 0.35 -37.91 19.02
CA THR A 35 -0.08 -38.89 18.01
C THR A 35 0.37 -40.32 18.27
N PHE A 36 1.38 -40.57 19.12
CA PHE A 36 1.86 -41.93 19.35
C PHE A 36 1.00 -42.64 20.40
N GLU A 37 0.63 -43.89 20.13
CA GLU A 37 -0.19 -44.70 21.03
C GLU A 37 0.65 -45.31 22.18
N GLU A 38 0.10 -45.32 23.40
CA GLU A 38 0.75 -45.91 24.56
C GLU A 38 0.89 -47.43 24.42
N GLY A 39 2.11 -47.96 24.54
CA GLY A 39 2.39 -49.39 24.49
C GLY A 39 2.92 -49.92 23.15
N GLU A 40 2.91 -49.09 22.10
CA GLU A 40 3.43 -49.45 20.78
C GLU A 40 4.95 -49.26 20.64
N LYS A 41 5.56 -49.94 19.66
CA LYS A 41 6.98 -49.78 19.36
C LYS A 41 7.25 -48.41 18.74
N THR A 42 8.04 -47.59 19.44
CA THR A 42 8.40 -46.23 19.02
C THR A 42 8.96 -46.16 17.59
N LEU A 43 9.74 -47.15 17.17
CA LEU A 43 10.30 -47.16 15.81
C LEU A 43 9.22 -47.29 14.73
N ASP A 44 8.22 -48.14 14.97
CA ASP A 44 7.17 -48.42 13.98
C ASP A 44 6.27 -47.18 13.82
N GLN A 45 5.94 -46.52 14.94
CA GLN A 45 5.22 -45.24 14.99
C GLN A 45 5.98 -44.10 14.28
N ILE A 46 7.31 -44.05 14.41
CA ILE A 46 8.13 -43.07 13.67
C ILE A 46 8.05 -43.33 12.15
N MET A 47 8.16 -44.59 11.72
CA MET A 47 8.11 -44.93 10.29
C MET A 47 6.73 -44.66 9.69
N GLU A 48 5.66 -45.03 10.40
CA GLU A 48 4.28 -44.74 10.00
C GLU A 48 4.05 -43.22 9.91
N GLY A 49 4.44 -42.48 10.94
CA GLY A 49 4.34 -41.02 10.95
C GLY A 49 5.11 -40.35 9.82
N LEU A 50 6.35 -40.78 9.54
CA LEU A 50 7.11 -40.27 8.41
C LEU A 50 6.44 -40.58 7.06
N GLY A 51 5.79 -41.75 6.94
CA GLY A 51 5.04 -42.15 5.74
C GLY A 51 3.77 -41.33 5.50
N GLU A 52 3.14 -40.82 6.56
CA GLU A 52 1.94 -39.97 6.49
C GLU A 52 2.22 -38.46 6.33
N SER A 53 3.49 -38.05 6.30
CA SER A 53 3.87 -36.63 6.32
C SER A 53 4.50 -36.19 5.00
N GLU A 54 4.03 -35.07 4.46
CA GLU A 54 4.62 -34.44 3.29
C GLU A 54 5.67 -33.37 3.67
N LEU A 55 5.71 -32.94 4.93
CA LEU A 55 6.72 -32.01 5.47
C LEU A 55 7.50 -32.67 6.61
N PHE A 56 8.82 -32.70 6.51
CA PHE A 56 9.70 -33.13 7.61
C PHE A 56 10.39 -31.93 8.24
N VAL A 57 10.13 -31.67 9.51
CA VAL A 57 10.73 -30.57 10.27
C VAL A 57 11.81 -31.13 11.19
N LEU A 58 13.05 -30.66 11.04
CA LEU A 58 14.18 -31.08 11.86
C LEU A 58 14.61 -29.95 12.79
N PHE A 59 14.42 -30.14 14.10
CA PHE A 59 14.93 -29.21 15.11
C PHE A 59 16.36 -29.60 15.50
N ILE A 60 17.32 -28.75 15.11
CA ILE A 60 18.76 -28.97 15.28
C ILE A 60 19.21 -28.32 16.59
N SER A 61 19.61 -29.17 17.53
CA SER A 61 20.27 -28.82 18.78
C SER A 61 21.47 -29.76 19.03
N ASN A 62 22.30 -29.46 20.03
CA ASN A 62 23.37 -30.37 20.41
C ASN A 62 22.82 -31.76 20.77
N SER A 63 21.69 -31.79 21.48
CA SER A 63 21.07 -33.04 21.92
C SER A 63 20.42 -33.80 20.77
N ALA A 64 19.81 -33.11 19.80
CA ALA A 64 19.22 -33.71 18.60
C ALA A 64 20.28 -34.37 17.71
N LEU A 65 21.43 -33.71 17.49
CA LEU A 65 22.51 -34.27 16.68
C LEU A 65 23.20 -35.49 17.31
N GLU A 66 23.08 -35.67 18.63
CA GLU A 66 23.59 -36.85 19.37
C GLU A 66 22.56 -37.98 19.49
N SER A 67 21.27 -37.68 19.30
CA SER A 67 20.19 -38.66 19.40
C SER A 67 20.26 -39.72 18.30
N LYS A 68 20.22 -41.00 18.70
CA LYS A 68 20.17 -42.13 17.75
C LYS A 68 18.87 -42.13 16.93
N TRP A 69 17.76 -41.71 17.54
CA TRP A 69 16.44 -41.67 16.89
C TRP A 69 16.38 -40.58 15.81
N VAL A 70 16.78 -39.36 16.16
CA VAL A 70 16.83 -38.23 15.21
C VAL A 70 17.75 -38.54 14.03
N ARG A 71 18.91 -39.16 14.27
CA ARG A 71 19.80 -39.59 13.17
C ARG A 71 19.13 -40.58 12.21
N LYS A 72 18.32 -41.50 12.74
CA LYS A 72 17.56 -42.45 11.92
C LYS A 72 16.47 -41.74 11.13
N GLU A 73 15.70 -40.87 11.78
CA GLU A 73 14.68 -40.03 11.14
C GLU A 73 15.26 -39.19 9.98
N ILE A 74 16.45 -38.62 10.15
CA ILE A 74 17.15 -37.86 9.10
C ILE A 74 17.49 -38.72 7.87
N ILE A 75 17.89 -39.98 8.09
CA ILE A 75 18.23 -40.91 7.00
C ILE A 75 16.96 -41.33 6.26
N GLU A 76 15.92 -41.74 6.99
CA GLU A 76 14.67 -42.23 6.40
C GLU A 76 13.90 -41.10 5.70
N SER A 77 13.85 -39.90 6.29
CA SER A 77 13.22 -38.74 5.66
C SER A 77 13.90 -38.35 4.35
N LYS A 78 15.22 -38.52 4.22
CA LYS A 78 15.93 -38.29 2.96
C LYS A 78 15.52 -39.32 1.90
N ALA A 79 15.41 -40.60 2.28
CA ALA A 79 14.94 -41.64 1.36
C ALA A 79 13.50 -41.38 0.89
N LEU A 80 12.61 -40.99 1.81
CA LEU A 80 11.22 -40.64 1.49
C LEU A 80 11.10 -39.35 0.67
N TYR A 81 11.99 -38.38 0.89
CA TYR A 81 12.07 -37.17 0.06
C TYR A 81 12.51 -37.49 -1.37
N ASP A 82 13.51 -38.34 -1.54
CA ASP A 82 13.98 -38.78 -2.86
C ASP A 82 12.93 -39.65 -3.58
N ALA A 83 12.07 -40.34 -2.83
CA ALA A 83 10.91 -41.08 -3.35
C ALA A 83 9.68 -40.21 -3.64
N GLY A 84 9.69 -38.93 -3.27
CA GLY A 84 8.58 -37.99 -3.48
C GLY A 84 7.41 -38.14 -2.51
N VAL A 85 7.56 -38.89 -1.41
CA VAL A 85 6.56 -38.99 -0.34
C VAL A 85 6.62 -37.73 0.53
N ILE A 86 7.81 -37.43 1.04
CA ILE A 86 8.09 -36.14 1.69
C ILE A 86 8.35 -35.13 0.59
N LEU A 87 7.53 -34.10 0.50
CA LEU A 87 7.65 -33.05 -0.51
C LEU A 87 8.65 -31.97 -0.08
N LYS A 88 8.91 -31.84 1.23
CA LYS A 88 9.85 -30.85 1.75
C LYS A 88 10.51 -31.24 3.06
N ILE A 89 11.79 -30.89 3.18
CA ILE A 89 12.54 -30.94 4.45
C ILE A 89 12.79 -29.52 4.93
N PHE A 90 12.48 -29.25 6.20
CA PHE A 90 12.64 -27.94 6.84
C PHE A 90 13.51 -28.05 8.11
N PRO A 91 14.83 -27.86 7.97
CA PRO A 91 15.74 -27.84 9.11
C PRO A 91 15.77 -26.48 9.80
N ILE A 92 15.70 -26.48 11.13
CA ILE A 92 15.70 -25.27 11.98
C ILE A 92 16.79 -25.42 13.04
N ILE A 93 17.69 -24.44 13.17
CA ILE A 93 18.63 -24.40 14.30
C ILE A 93 17.91 -23.76 15.49
N ILE A 94 17.87 -24.48 16.63
CA ILE A 94 17.24 -24.00 17.87
C ILE A 94 18.25 -23.76 19.00
N ASP A 95 19.51 -24.17 18.82
CA ASP A 95 20.60 -24.02 19.79
C ASP A 95 21.63 -23.00 19.27
N SER A 96 21.90 -21.96 20.06
CA SER A 96 22.83 -20.88 19.72
C SER A 96 24.29 -21.33 19.61
N ASN A 97 24.64 -22.50 20.13
CA ASN A 97 25.99 -23.07 20.05
C ASN A 97 26.25 -23.82 18.74
N ILE A 98 25.24 -24.00 17.90
CA ILE A 98 25.34 -24.68 16.61
C ILE A 98 25.24 -23.65 15.48
N ASN A 99 26.08 -23.82 14.46
CA ASN A 99 26.00 -23.06 13.21
C ASN A 99 25.91 -24.01 12.01
N HIS A 100 25.68 -23.45 10.83
CA HIS A 100 25.52 -24.21 9.58
C HIS A 100 26.76 -25.03 9.17
N GLU A 101 27.94 -24.77 9.74
CA GLU A 101 29.19 -25.48 9.45
C GLU A 101 29.44 -26.69 10.38
N ASP A 102 28.57 -26.96 11.37
CA ASP A 102 28.77 -28.08 12.30
C ASP A 102 28.89 -29.42 11.55
N LYS A 103 30.00 -30.11 11.79
CA LYS A 103 30.37 -31.34 11.08
C LYS A 103 29.37 -32.48 11.28
N ARG A 104 28.61 -32.48 12.38
CA ARG A 104 27.60 -33.50 12.71
C ARG A 104 26.34 -33.39 11.87
N ILE A 105 26.05 -32.21 11.31
CA ILE A 105 24.93 -32.01 10.38
C ILE A 105 25.27 -32.73 9.06
N PRO A 106 24.37 -33.52 8.44
CA PRO A 106 24.65 -34.18 7.17
C PRO A 106 25.11 -33.22 6.06
N ALA A 107 26.07 -33.67 5.25
CA ALA A 107 26.66 -32.83 4.20
C ALA A 107 25.63 -32.32 3.18
N TRP A 108 24.59 -33.11 2.89
CA TRP A 108 23.52 -32.69 1.98
C TRP A 108 22.66 -31.56 2.56
N LEU A 109 22.38 -31.57 3.87
CA LEU A 109 21.71 -30.46 4.55
C LEU A 109 22.57 -29.20 4.51
N ARG A 110 23.84 -29.29 4.92
CA ARG A 110 24.76 -28.13 4.90
C ARG A 110 24.99 -27.54 3.51
N LYS A 111 25.01 -28.37 2.46
CA LYS A 111 25.32 -27.93 1.10
C LYS A 111 24.11 -27.36 0.36
N HIS A 112 22.93 -27.90 0.60
CA HIS A 112 21.73 -27.63 -0.21
C HIS A 112 20.63 -26.86 0.53
N TYR A 113 20.70 -26.74 1.86
CA TYR A 113 19.70 -26.05 2.67
C TYR A 113 20.27 -24.79 3.30
N ASN A 114 19.40 -23.78 3.43
CA ASN A 114 19.70 -22.58 4.20
C ASN A 114 19.36 -22.85 5.68
N LEU A 115 20.36 -23.21 6.48
CA LEU A 115 20.18 -23.55 7.90
C LEU A 115 20.15 -22.29 8.73
N GLN A 116 18.97 -21.88 9.17
CA GLN A 116 18.76 -20.64 9.91
C GLN A 116 18.43 -20.89 11.38
N PRO A 117 18.93 -20.05 12.30
CA PRO A 117 18.45 -20.04 13.67
C PRO A 117 17.04 -19.46 13.74
N ILE A 118 16.14 -20.18 14.41
CA ILE A 118 14.83 -19.65 14.81
C ILE A 118 14.72 -19.90 16.29
N THR A 119 14.87 -18.86 17.10
CA THR A 119 14.85 -18.97 18.57
C THR A 119 13.43 -18.84 19.13
N ARG A 120 12.52 -18.21 18.38
CA ARG A 120 11.12 -18.00 18.79
C ARG A 120 10.21 -19.12 18.30
N THR A 121 9.54 -19.81 19.23
CA THR A 121 8.68 -20.96 18.95
C THR A 121 7.48 -20.62 18.08
N LYS A 122 6.84 -19.46 18.29
CA LYS A 122 5.71 -19.01 17.46
C LYS A 122 6.11 -18.70 16.01
N ILE A 123 7.30 -18.14 15.80
CA ILE A 123 7.84 -17.90 14.45
C ILE A 123 8.12 -19.25 13.76
N ALA A 124 8.70 -20.22 14.45
CA ALA A 124 8.89 -21.56 13.91
C ALA A 124 7.55 -22.22 13.52
N ALA A 125 6.55 -22.17 14.39
CA ALA A 125 5.21 -22.67 14.10
C ALA A 125 4.59 -21.99 12.87
N SER A 126 4.66 -20.66 12.79
CA SER A 126 4.19 -19.90 11.62
C SER A 126 4.90 -20.36 10.35
N ARG A 127 6.24 -20.45 10.32
CA ARG A 127 6.99 -20.92 9.14
C ARG A 127 6.62 -22.35 8.73
N ILE A 128 6.38 -23.24 9.69
CA ILE A 128 5.91 -24.61 9.42
C ILE A 128 4.52 -24.58 8.75
N LYS A 129 3.56 -23.79 9.27
CA LYS A 129 2.24 -23.60 8.62
C LYS A 129 2.40 -23.08 7.19
N ASN A 130 3.28 -22.12 6.98
CA ASN A 130 3.54 -21.57 5.64
C ASN A 130 4.14 -22.60 4.68
N HIS A 131 4.98 -23.50 5.15
CA HIS A 131 5.44 -24.61 4.32
C HIS A 131 4.32 -25.59 4.00
N LEU A 132 3.43 -25.89 4.95
CA LEU A 132 2.23 -26.69 4.68
C LEU A 132 1.33 -26.01 3.63
N TYR A 133 1.10 -24.70 3.71
CA TYR A 133 0.37 -23.93 2.69
C TYR A 133 1.04 -24.04 1.32
N LYS A 134 2.35 -23.83 1.25
CA LYS A 134 3.08 -23.93 -0.02
C LYS A 134 3.02 -25.33 -0.62
N ILE A 135 3.07 -26.38 0.20
CA ILE A 135 2.93 -27.76 -0.26
C ILE A 135 1.51 -27.97 -0.81
N SER A 136 0.47 -27.40 -0.19
CA SER A 136 -0.87 -27.41 -0.79
C SER A 136 -0.92 -26.71 -2.16
N TRP A 137 -0.16 -25.63 -2.33
CA TRP A 137 -0.06 -24.85 -3.57
C TRP A 137 0.83 -25.47 -4.64
N GLN A 138 1.73 -26.40 -4.29
CA GLN A 138 2.65 -27.07 -5.23
C GLN A 138 1.94 -27.93 -6.30
N LYS A 139 0.61 -27.94 -6.32
CA LYS A 139 -0.21 -28.46 -7.42
C LYS A 139 -0.09 -27.65 -8.74
N HIS A 140 0.62 -26.51 -8.76
CA HIS A 140 0.81 -25.69 -9.98
C HIS A 140 2.28 -25.46 -10.39
N PRO A 141 2.94 -26.42 -11.06
CA PRO A 141 4.33 -26.29 -11.55
C PRO A 141 4.57 -25.06 -12.46
N LYS A 142 3.51 -24.54 -13.10
CA LYS A 142 3.59 -23.38 -14.01
C LYS A 142 3.91 -22.07 -13.27
N LEU A 143 3.32 -21.84 -12.09
CA LEU A 143 3.53 -20.61 -11.31
C LEU A 143 4.98 -20.49 -10.82
N GLU A 144 5.60 -21.60 -10.43
CA GLU A 144 7.00 -21.63 -10.01
C GLU A 144 7.95 -21.31 -11.17
N LYS A 145 7.66 -21.82 -12.37
CA LYS A 145 8.41 -21.49 -13.60
C LYS A 145 8.30 -20.00 -13.95
N ILE A 146 7.11 -19.43 -13.87
CA ILE A 146 6.88 -17.99 -14.14
C ILE A 146 7.61 -17.11 -13.12
N ASN A 147 7.62 -17.49 -11.84
CA ASN A 147 8.27 -16.72 -10.78
C ASN A 147 9.80 -16.84 -10.74
N SER A 148 10.34 -17.95 -11.25
CA SER A 148 11.79 -18.17 -11.35
C SER A 148 12.42 -17.61 -12.63
N LEU A 149 11.58 -17.24 -13.62
CA LEU A 149 11.98 -16.69 -14.90
C LEU A 149 12.72 -15.35 -14.73
N PHE A 150 13.90 -15.27 -15.35
CA PHE A 150 14.70 -14.05 -15.37
C PHE A 150 15.39 -13.93 -16.74
N VAL A 151 15.19 -12.80 -17.41
CA VAL A 151 15.65 -12.57 -18.78
C VAL A 151 16.39 -11.25 -18.88
N GLY A 152 17.58 -11.28 -19.48
CA GLY A 152 18.37 -10.08 -19.79
C GLY A 152 19.18 -9.54 -18.60
N ARG A 153 19.47 -8.23 -18.64
CA ARG A 153 20.26 -7.49 -17.63
C ARG A 153 21.70 -8.00 -17.46
N ASN A 154 22.28 -8.59 -18.51
CA ASN A 154 23.62 -9.18 -18.46
C ASN A 154 24.70 -8.17 -18.05
N GLU A 155 24.67 -6.95 -18.61
CA GLU A 155 25.60 -5.88 -18.25
C GLU A 155 25.52 -5.52 -16.75
N LYS A 156 24.32 -5.51 -16.17
CA LYS A 156 24.12 -5.23 -14.74
C LYS A 156 24.58 -6.39 -13.86
N LEU A 157 24.43 -7.64 -14.32
CA LEU A 157 24.97 -8.80 -13.62
C LEU A 157 26.50 -8.80 -13.62
N GLU A 158 27.12 -8.37 -14.72
CA GLU A 158 28.58 -8.21 -14.83
C GLU A 158 29.08 -7.12 -13.89
N GLU A 159 28.47 -5.92 -13.91
CA GLU A 159 28.78 -4.81 -12.98
C GLU A 159 28.73 -5.26 -11.51
N PHE A 160 27.71 -6.04 -11.15
CA PHE A 160 27.55 -6.57 -9.80
C PHE A 160 28.68 -7.56 -9.43
N GLU A 161 28.99 -8.48 -10.34
CA GLU A 161 30.02 -9.49 -10.14
C GLU A 161 31.41 -8.88 -9.97
N GLU A 162 31.74 -7.88 -10.79
CA GLU A 162 32.97 -7.08 -10.66
C GLU A 162 33.06 -6.43 -9.29
N ARG A 163 31.98 -5.78 -8.82
CA ARG A 163 31.99 -5.12 -7.50
C ARG A 163 32.16 -6.11 -6.35
N ILE A 164 31.52 -7.28 -6.41
CA ILE A 164 31.57 -8.28 -5.35
C ILE A 164 32.93 -8.99 -5.27
N ASN A 165 33.58 -9.17 -6.42
CA ASN A 165 34.87 -9.87 -6.54
C ASN A 165 36.07 -8.91 -6.55
N ASP A 166 35.85 -7.60 -6.36
CA ASP A 166 36.91 -6.59 -6.23
C ASP A 166 37.70 -6.79 -4.92
N TYR A 167 38.86 -7.43 -5.02
CA TYR A 167 39.76 -7.69 -3.89
C TYR A 167 40.34 -6.42 -3.23
N ALA A 168 40.31 -5.27 -3.92
CA ALA A 168 40.79 -4.01 -3.35
C ALA A 168 39.76 -3.36 -2.42
N LYS A 169 38.51 -3.82 -2.43
CA LYS A 169 37.40 -3.26 -1.63
C LYS A 169 36.85 -4.29 -0.65
N LYS A 170 36.27 -3.80 0.45
CA LYS A 170 35.44 -4.68 1.29
C LYS A 170 34.17 -5.07 0.53
N LYS A 171 33.68 -6.28 0.80
CA LYS A 171 32.34 -6.68 0.35
C LYS A 171 31.31 -5.77 1.02
N PRO A 172 30.30 -5.31 0.26
CA PRO A 172 29.30 -4.42 0.82
C PRO A 172 28.49 -5.11 1.91
N THR A 173 28.14 -4.37 2.95
CA THR A 173 27.18 -4.79 3.99
C THR A 173 25.75 -4.70 3.45
N VAL A 174 25.46 -3.64 2.69
CA VAL A 174 24.16 -3.38 2.10
C VAL A 174 24.27 -3.17 0.60
N ILE A 175 23.37 -3.82 -0.15
CA ILE A 175 23.24 -3.66 -1.59
C ILE A 175 21.85 -3.11 -1.92
N PHE A 176 21.80 -2.04 -2.71
CA PHE A 176 20.58 -1.41 -3.18
C PHE A 176 20.38 -1.69 -4.67
N SER A 177 19.26 -2.29 -5.03
CA SER A 177 18.76 -2.30 -6.41
C SER A 177 17.60 -1.32 -6.53
N SER A 178 17.81 -0.23 -7.27
CA SER A 178 16.84 0.86 -7.41
C SER A 178 16.22 0.92 -8.81
N GLY A 179 14.97 1.33 -8.91
CA GLY A 179 14.24 1.45 -10.18
C GLY A 179 12.72 1.49 -10.00
N LEU A 180 11.99 1.64 -11.10
CA LEU A 180 10.53 1.74 -11.10
C LEU A 180 9.85 0.52 -10.45
N ILE A 181 8.61 0.70 -9.99
CA ILE A 181 7.78 -0.42 -9.51
C ILE A 181 7.58 -1.42 -10.66
N GLY A 182 7.58 -2.71 -10.34
CA GLY A 182 7.44 -3.78 -11.34
C GLY A 182 8.69 -4.09 -12.18
N ILE A 183 9.80 -3.35 -12.00
CA ILE A 183 10.99 -3.48 -12.86
C ILE A 183 11.84 -4.74 -12.61
N GLY A 184 11.59 -5.48 -11.52
CA GLY A 184 12.31 -6.72 -11.20
C GLY A 184 13.57 -6.55 -10.31
N ARG A 185 13.62 -5.53 -9.46
CA ARG A 185 14.73 -5.25 -8.51
C ARG A 185 15.08 -6.44 -7.60
N ARG A 186 14.07 -7.03 -6.95
CA ARG A 186 14.26 -8.19 -6.06
C ARG A 186 14.77 -9.41 -6.82
N THR A 187 14.17 -9.71 -7.97
CA THR A 187 14.58 -10.82 -8.84
C THR A 187 16.02 -10.63 -9.32
N PHE A 188 16.40 -9.41 -9.72
CA PHE A 188 17.77 -9.08 -10.10
C PHE A 188 18.75 -9.33 -8.95
N LEU A 189 18.50 -8.81 -7.75
CA LEU A 189 19.38 -9.01 -6.58
C LEU A 189 19.61 -10.50 -6.30
N SER A 190 18.53 -11.29 -6.30
CA SER A 190 18.63 -12.74 -6.10
C SER A 190 19.51 -13.41 -7.15
N LYS A 191 19.26 -13.15 -8.44
CA LYS A 191 20.05 -13.75 -9.52
C LYS A 191 21.51 -13.31 -9.51
N ALA A 192 21.78 -12.06 -9.16
CA ALA A 192 23.13 -11.53 -9.03
C ALA A 192 23.90 -12.21 -7.87
N LEU A 193 23.27 -12.37 -6.71
CA LEU A 193 23.87 -13.06 -5.55
C LEU A 193 24.14 -14.55 -5.83
N ILE A 194 23.25 -15.21 -6.58
CA ILE A 194 23.45 -16.59 -7.04
C ILE A 194 24.67 -16.67 -7.97
N LYS A 195 24.72 -15.80 -8.97
CA LYS A 195 25.82 -15.77 -9.95
C LYS A 195 27.17 -15.52 -9.27
N SER A 196 27.20 -14.64 -8.26
CA SER A 196 28.42 -14.34 -7.48
C SER A 196 28.71 -15.31 -6.33
N ASN A 197 28.05 -16.48 -6.27
CA ASN A 197 28.25 -17.51 -5.23
C ASN A 197 28.03 -17.03 -3.79
N ILE A 198 27.23 -15.98 -3.59
CA ILE A 198 26.85 -15.49 -2.25
C ILE A 198 25.65 -16.29 -1.73
N GLN A 199 24.68 -16.56 -2.60
CA GLN A 199 23.50 -17.37 -2.32
C GLN A 199 23.52 -18.65 -3.17
N LYS A 200 23.08 -19.78 -2.63
CA LYS A 200 23.05 -21.07 -3.34
C LYS A 200 21.67 -21.45 -3.89
N SER A 201 20.60 -20.95 -3.28
CA SER A 201 19.22 -21.23 -3.72
C SER A 201 18.90 -20.53 -5.02
N GLN A 202 18.31 -21.23 -5.99
CA GLN A 202 17.88 -20.65 -7.26
C GLN A 202 16.53 -19.92 -7.20
N ILE A 203 15.81 -20.07 -6.08
CA ILE A 203 14.50 -19.45 -5.83
C ILE A 203 14.72 -18.02 -5.35
N THR A 204 14.00 -17.07 -5.97
CA THR A 204 13.98 -15.68 -5.52
C THR A 204 13.40 -15.62 -4.11
N PRO A 205 14.15 -15.09 -3.12
CA PRO A 205 13.66 -15.00 -1.75
C PRO A 205 12.50 -14.00 -1.66
N TYR A 206 11.62 -14.25 -0.70
CA TYR A 206 10.66 -13.24 -0.27
C TYR A 206 11.39 -12.10 0.44
N ALA A 207 10.70 -10.98 0.59
CA ALA A 207 11.30 -9.78 1.15
C ALA A 207 10.34 -9.12 2.13
N ILE A 208 10.92 -8.56 3.18
CA ILE A 208 10.21 -7.73 4.16
C ILE A 208 9.81 -6.44 3.46
N TYR A 209 8.53 -6.14 3.40
CA TYR A 209 8.03 -4.90 2.82
C TYR A 209 8.23 -3.74 3.79
N LEU A 210 8.67 -2.57 3.32
CA LEU A 210 8.78 -1.33 4.08
C LEU A 210 8.10 -0.19 3.32
N ASP A 211 7.15 0.49 3.95
CA ASP A 211 6.44 1.63 3.36
C ASP A 211 6.88 2.97 3.95
N ARG A 212 6.61 4.06 3.23
CA ARG A 212 7.02 5.43 3.63
C ARG A 212 6.51 5.92 5.00
N ASN A 213 5.50 5.28 5.57
CA ASN A 213 4.90 5.66 6.85
C ASN A 213 5.52 4.90 8.03
N GLU A 214 6.49 4.02 7.75
CA GLU A 214 7.18 3.21 8.74
C GLU A 214 8.48 3.88 9.18
N SER A 215 8.83 3.66 10.43
CA SER A 215 10.01 4.23 11.09
C SER A 215 10.99 3.13 11.51
N ILE A 216 12.08 3.53 12.18
CA ILE A 216 13.09 2.60 12.71
C ILE A 216 12.47 1.56 13.67
N GLU A 217 11.40 1.90 14.36
CA GLU A 217 10.65 1.01 15.25
C GLU A 217 9.97 -0.11 14.48
N ASP A 218 9.29 0.19 13.37
CA ASP A 218 8.71 -0.84 12.50
C ASP A 218 9.80 -1.75 11.93
N PHE A 219 10.97 -1.19 11.60
CA PHE A 219 12.13 -1.97 11.15
C PHE A 219 12.60 -2.96 12.22
N ILE A 220 12.64 -2.55 13.50
CA ILE A 220 12.95 -3.43 14.64
C ILE A 220 11.90 -4.55 14.76
N LEU A 221 10.60 -4.21 14.75
CA LEU A 221 9.53 -5.19 14.88
C LEU A 221 9.57 -6.23 13.75
N LYS A 222 9.83 -5.79 12.51
CA LYS A 222 9.94 -6.69 11.35
C LYS A 222 11.20 -7.55 11.36
N LEU A 223 12.30 -7.04 11.91
CA LEU A 223 13.47 -7.89 12.17
C LEU A 223 13.20 -8.90 13.28
N ASN A 224 12.40 -8.56 14.30
CA ASN A 224 11.98 -9.49 15.35
C ASN A 224 11.16 -10.67 14.79
N ASP A 225 10.35 -10.42 13.75
CA ASP A 225 9.57 -11.46 13.06
C ASP A 225 10.45 -12.55 12.41
N LEU A 226 11.73 -12.25 12.13
CA LEU A 226 12.66 -13.26 11.63
C LEU A 226 12.99 -14.32 12.68
N GLY A 227 12.86 -14.01 13.97
CA GLY A 227 13.14 -14.93 15.06
C GLY A 227 14.63 -15.28 15.23
N ILE A 228 15.54 -14.48 14.67
CA ILE A 228 17.00 -14.67 14.77
C ILE A 228 17.44 -14.55 16.23
N ILE A 229 16.92 -13.54 16.93
CA ILE A 229 17.15 -13.28 18.36
C ILE A 229 15.78 -13.00 18.99
N ASP A 230 15.56 -13.48 20.21
CA ASP A 230 14.45 -13.01 21.02
C ASP A 230 14.77 -11.64 21.61
N ILE A 231 14.12 -10.61 21.08
CA ILE A 231 14.23 -9.23 21.58
C ILE A 231 12.93 -8.74 22.22
N ASN A 232 11.99 -9.62 22.59
CA ASN A 232 10.65 -9.25 23.03
C ASN A 232 10.64 -8.13 24.09
N GLU A 233 11.46 -8.21 25.13
CA GLU A 233 11.57 -7.12 26.14
C GLU A 233 12.18 -5.83 25.57
N SER A 234 13.19 -5.95 24.71
CA SER A 234 13.84 -4.79 24.06
C SER A 234 12.96 -4.16 22.98
N ALA A 235 11.98 -4.90 22.47
CA ALA A 235 10.98 -4.45 21.51
C ALA A 235 9.80 -3.71 22.17
N LEU A 236 9.78 -3.61 23.52
CA LEU A 236 8.83 -2.79 24.25
C LEU A 236 9.34 -1.36 24.44
N SER A 237 8.40 -0.42 24.59
CA SER A 237 8.62 1.00 24.84
C SER A 237 9.55 1.65 23.80
N LEU A 238 9.49 1.20 22.54
CA LEU A 238 10.36 1.72 21.49
C LEU A 238 10.21 3.25 21.32
N SER A 239 9.00 3.81 21.51
CA SER A 239 8.80 5.27 21.47
C SER A 239 9.58 6.05 22.53
N GLU A 240 9.96 5.42 23.64
CA GLU A 240 10.72 6.06 24.73
C GLU A 240 12.24 5.98 24.53
N LYS A 241 12.71 5.07 23.67
CA LYS A 241 14.14 4.86 23.41
C LYS A 241 14.68 5.94 22.47
N SER A 242 15.95 6.30 22.65
CA SER A 242 16.65 7.15 21.68
C SER A 242 16.85 6.45 20.34
N ILE A 243 17.19 7.22 19.30
CA ILE A 243 17.54 6.65 17.99
C ILE A 243 18.77 5.74 18.10
N GLU A 244 19.75 6.11 18.92
CA GLU A 244 20.96 5.32 19.15
C GLU A 244 20.63 3.97 19.79
N GLU A 245 19.79 3.95 20.84
CA GLU A 245 19.36 2.69 21.49
C GLU A 245 18.65 1.76 20.50
N LYS A 246 17.79 2.32 19.64
CA LYS A 246 17.10 1.58 18.57
C LYS A 246 18.08 0.99 17.56
N GLN A 247 19.10 1.74 17.17
CA GLN A 247 20.16 1.25 16.29
C GLN A 247 20.94 0.09 16.92
N GLU A 248 21.25 0.16 18.22
CA GLU A 248 21.96 -0.93 18.90
C GLU A 248 21.14 -2.23 18.92
N ILE A 249 19.81 -2.15 19.04
CA ILE A 249 18.92 -3.32 18.91
C ILE A 249 19.06 -3.94 17.50
N ILE A 250 19.01 -3.11 16.45
CA ILE A 250 19.15 -3.57 15.06
C ILE A 250 20.51 -4.23 14.84
N ILE A 251 21.59 -3.58 15.30
CA ILE A 251 22.97 -4.07 15.12
C ILE A 251 23.17 -5.42 15.79
N LYS A 252 22.56 -5.68 16.95
CA LYS A 252 22.58 -7.02 17.59
C LYS A 252 22.02 -8.08 16.65
N ILE A 253 20.86 -7.83 16.03
CA ILE A 253 20.23 -8.76 15.08
C ILE A 253 21.12 -8.97 13.85
N LEU A 254 21.65 -7.88 13.28
CA LEU A 254 22.50 -7.95 12.09
C LEU A 254 23.83 -8.66 12.34
N ASN A 255 24.38 -8.59 13.56
CA ASN A 255 25.58 -9.34 13.95
C ASN A 255 25.34 -10.85 13.90
N GLU A 256 24.20 -11.33 14.39
CA GLU A 256 23.86 -12.75 14.32
C GLU A 256 23.59 -13.19 12.87
N ALA A 257 22.87 -12.38 12.09
CA ALA A 257 22.72 -12.63 10.65
C ALA A 257 24.08 -12.70 9.93
N TYR A 258 25.01 -11.79 10.26
CA TYR A 258 26.37 -11.79 9.70
C TYR A 258 27.16 -13.05 10.07
N LYS A 259 27.13 -13.47 11.35
CA LYS A 259 27.79 -14.71 11.82
C LYS A 259 27.24 -15.94 11.10
N ALA A 260 25.94 -15.96 10.85
CA ALA A 260 25.26 -17.01 10.11
C ALA A 260 25.46 -16.92 8.59
N LYS A 261 26.09 -15.85 8.06
CA LYS A 261 26.20 -15.52 6.63
C LYS A 261 24.84 -15.46 5.94
N GLU A 262 23.89 -14.80 6.59
CA GLU A 262 22.53 -14.64 6.10
C GLU A 262 22.34 -13.29 5.43
N THR A 263 21.54 -13.30 4.35
CA THR A 263 21.11 -12.11 3.64
C THR A 263 19.62 -11.90 3.84
N ILE A 264 19.24 -10.71 4.32
CA ILE A 264 17.86 -10.29 4.54
C ILE A 264 17.44 -9.37 3.40
N PHE A 265 16.30 -9.67 2.78
CA PHE A 265 15.76 -8.90 1.67
C PHE A 265 14.65 -7.95 2.11
N PHE A 266 14.68 -6.74 1.58
CA PHE A 266 13.66 -5.72 1.81
C PHE A 266 13.10 -5.19 0.48
N LEU A 267 11.79 -4.96 0.44
CA LEU A 267 11.14 -4.12 -0.57
C LEU A 267 10.96 -2.73 0.06
N ASP A 268 11.72 -1.75 -0.40
CA ASP A 268 11.66 -0.38 0.13
C ASP A 268 10.82 0.53 -0.77
N ASP A 269 9.68 0.99 -0.24
CA ASP A 269 8.78 1.97 -0.84
C ASP A 269 8.79 3.30 -0.07
N GLY A 270 9.99 3.84 0.12
CA GLY A 270 10.18 5.20 0.63
C GLY A 270 10.56 5.31 2.11
N CYS A 271 10.85 4.20 2.79
CA CYS A 271 11.26 4.19 4.20
C CYS A 271 12.78 4.40 4.34
N ILE A 272 13.59 3.64 3.59
CA ILE A 272 15.05 3.70 3.64
C ILE A 272 15.56 4.76 2.67
N ILE A 273 15.14 4.69 1.39
CA ILE A 273 15.41 5.75 0.43
C ILE A 273 14.09 6.48 0.17
N ASN A 274 14.01 7.71 0.64
CA ASN A 274 12.79 8.49 0.55
C ASN A 274 12.53 8.99 -0.88
N TYR A 275 11.34 9.54 -1.09
CA TYR A 275 10.94 10.14 -2.36
C TYR A 275 11.82 11.33 -2.79
N LYS A 276 12.55 11.96 -1.84
CA LYS A 276 13.54 13.01 -2.11
C LYS A 276 14.88 12.47 -2.61
N ARG A 277 14.99 11.14 -2.80
CA ARG A 277 16.20 10.45 -3.23
C ARG A 277 17.33 10.58 -2.20
N GLU A 278 16.96 10.62 -0.93
CA GLU A 278 17.85 10.68 0.22
C GLU A 278 17.77 9.38 1.02
N LEU A 279 18.93 8.92 1.47
CA LEU A 279 19.03 7.78 2.39
C LEU A 279 18.71 8.28 3.81
N SER A 280 17.84 7.56 4.54
CA SER A 280 17.50 7.91 5.92
C SER A 280 18.73 7.93 6.81
N SER A 281 18.80 8.91 7.72
CA SER A 281 19.99 9.14 8.53
C SER A 281 20.24 7.98 9.50
N TRP A 282 19.18 7.45 10.11
CA TRP A 282 19.27 6.36 11.06
C TRP A 282 19.80 5.08 10.40
N PHE A 283 19.39 4.78 9.16
CA PHE A 283 19.83 3.59 8.43
C PHE A 283 21.29 3.72 8.03
N ARG A 284 21.68 4.90 7.52
CA ARG A 284 23.06 5.20 7.18
C ARG A 284 23.99 5.01 8.38
N THR A 285 23.68 5.66 9.51
CA THR A 285 24.51 5.58 10.72
C THR A 285 24.56 4.16 11.27
N MET A 286 23.47 3.40 11.20
CA MET A 286 23.44 1.99 11.62
C MET A 286 24.38 1.11 10.78
N VAL A 287 24.36 1.23 9.45
CA VAL A 287 25.30 0.50 8.57
C VAL A 287 26.75 0.97 8.80
N GLU A 288 26.94 2.27 9.07
CA GLU A 288 28.24 2.84 9.40
C GLU A 288 28.82 2.34 10.75
N LYS A 289 28.00 1.80 11.65
CA LYS A 289 28.46 1.10 12.87
C LYS A 289 28.84 -0.36 12.61
N CYS A 290 28.38 -0.98 11.52
CA CYS A 290 28.68 -2.37 11.14
C CYS A 290 30.03 -2.49 10.39
N ASN A 291 31.10 -1.91 10.91
CA ASN A 291 32.42 -1.80 10.25
C ASN A 291 33.17 -3.13 10.06
N ASN A 292 32.86 -4.13 10.88
CA ASN A 292 33.49 -5.45 10.87
C ASN A 292 32.87 -6.40 9.84
N PHE A 293 31.79 -6.00 9.17
CA PHE A 293 31.11 -6.85 8.21
C PHE A 293 31.86 -6.86 6.88
N ASN A 294 31.96 -8.05 6.29
CA ASN A 294 32.53 -8.28 4.96
C ASN A 294 31.66 -9.27 4.17
N TYR A 295 30.34 -9.07 4.23
CA TYR A 295 29.33 -9.90 3.59
C TYR A 295 28.04 -9.09 3.40
N PRO A 296 27.29 -9.25 2.30
CA PRO A 296 26.02 -8.55 2.10
C PRO A 296 24.92 -9.14 2.97
N VAL A 297 24.73 -8.54 4.14
CA VAL A 297 23.67 -8.89 5.09
C VAL A 297 22.33 -8.30 4.65
N LEU A 298 22.33 -7.13 4.00
CA LEU A 298 21.11 -6.41 3.62
C LEU A 298 20.99 -6.25 2.11
N CYS A 299 19.87 -6.69 1.54
CA CYS A 299 19.54 -6.51 0.13
C CYS A 299 18.24 -5.70 -0.01
N ILE A 300 18.35 -4.47 -0.49
CA ILE A 300 17.26 -3.51 -0.54
C ILE A 300 16.82 -3.30 -1.99
N ALA A 301 15.61 -3.75 -2.33
CA ALA A 301 14.94 -3.44 -3.59
C ALA A 301 14.13 -2.14 -3.42
N SER A 302 14.74 -0.99 -3.73
CA SER A 302 14.16 0.33 -3.44
C SER A 302 13.48 0.97 -4.65
N ARG A 303 12.35 1.65 -4.43
CA ARG A 303 11.63 2.40 -5.48
C ARG A 303 12.41 3.62 -5.92
N TYR A 304 13.07 4.27 -4.97
CA TYR A 304 13.78 5.51 -5.20
C TYR A 304 15.27 5.24 -5.28
N ARG A 305 15.94 5.88 -6.24
CA ARG A 305 17.40 5.85 -6.36
C ARG A 305 18.00 6.99 -5.55
N VAL A 306 19.07 6.75 -4.81
CA VAL A 306 19.78 7.82 -4.08
C VAL A 306 20.41 8.80 -5.07
N ASN A 307 20.28 10.11 -4.81
CA ASN A 307 20.99 11.14 -5.57
C ASN A 307 22.50 10.92 -5.46
N PHE A 308 23.24 11.11 -6.56
CA PHE A 308 24.68 10.86 -6.59
C PHE A 308 25.45 11.63 -5.50
N SER A 309 25.06 12.89 -5.24
CA SER A 309 25.62 13.72 -4.17
C SER A 309 25.38 13.19 -2.76
N ASN A 310 24.31 12.41 -2.57
CA ASN A 310 23.84 11.93 -1.27
C ASN A 310 24.26 10.47 -1.02
N ARG A 311 24.95 9.82 -1.97
CA ARG A 311 25.46 8.46 -1.82
C ARG A 311 26.64 8.46 -0.82
N PRO A 312 26.61 7.60 0.22
CA PRO A 312 27.77 7.38 1.05
C PRO A 312 28.98 6.93 0.22
N ARG A 313 30.15 7.54 0.45
CA ARG A 313 31.43 7.14 -0.17
C ARG A 313 32.11 6.10 0.71
N ASP A 314 31.47 4.94 0.82
CA ASP A 314 31.86 3.89 1.74
C ASP A 314 31.55 2.52 1.11
N ASP A 315 32.56 1.64 1.08
CA ASP A 315 32.46 0.32 0.46
C ASP A 315 31.34 -0.55 1.02
N ARG A 316 30.88 -0.28 2.25
CA ARG A 316 29.75 -0.98 2.87
C ARG A 316 28.45 -0.78 2.11
N PHE A 317 28.33 0.27 1.31
CA PHE A 317 27.17 0.58 0.50
C PHE A 317 27.46 0.30 -0.97
N TYR A 318 26.61 -0.49 -1.61
CA TYR A 318 26.64 -0.68 -3.05
C TYR A 318 25.29 -0.33 -3.67
N PHE A 319 25.29 0.48 -4.73
CA PHE A 319 24.09 0.96 -5.41
C PHE A 319 24.11 0.54 -6.87
N ILE A 320 23.10 -0.20 -7.30
CA ILE A 320 22.86 -0.57 -8.70
C ILE A 320 21.49 -0.05 -9.16
N GLU A 321 21.49 0.67 -10.28
CA GLU A 321 20.26 1.22 -10.87
C GLU A 321 19.82 0.35 -12.05
N LEU A 322 18.53 -0.01 -12.04
CA LEU A 322 17.90 -0.81 -13.07
C LEU A 322 17.05 0.07 -13.99
N SER A 323 17.31 -0.02 -15.29
CA SER A 323 16.47 0.53 -16.34
C SER A 323 15.34 -0.43 -16.71
N GLU A 324 14.40 0.09 -17.50
CA GLU A 324 13.44 -0.67 -18.30
C GLU A 324 14.16 -1.70 -19.18
N LEU A 325 13.49 -2.84 -19.39
CA LEU A 325 13.98 -3.84 -20.34
C LEU A 325 14.04 -3.21 -21.73
N ASN A 326 15.08 -3.49 -22.50
CA ASN A 326 15.15 -3.07 -23.90
C ASN A 326 14.25 -3.93 -24.80
N THR A 327 14.03 -3.52 -26.05
CA THR A 327 13.13 -4.24 -26.98
C THR A 327 13.48 -5.72 -27.16
N LYS A 328 14.78 -6.07 -27.19
CA LYS A 328 15.21 -7.47 -27.33
C LYS A 328 14.87 -8.28 -26.08
N GLU A 329 15.05 -7.71 -24.90
CA GLU A 329 14.71 -8.33 -23.62
C GLU A 329 13.20 -8.50 -23.46
N ARG A 330 12.39 -7.50 -23.86
CA ARG A 330 10.92 -7.57 -23.87
C ARG A 330 10.42 -8.74 -24.73
N LYS A 331 10.90 -8.84 -25.98
CA LYS A 331 10.55 -9.92 -26.91
C LYS A 331 10.90 -11.30 -26.34
N ARG A 332 12.08 -11.44 -25.75
CA ARG A 332 12.51 -12.70 -25.12
C ARG A 332 11.66 -13.08 -23.91
N LEU A 333 11.35 -12.12 -23.05
CA LEU A 333 10.51 -12.36 -21.88
C LEU A 333 9.09 -12.79 -22.29
N LEU A 334 8.48 -12.09 -23.24
CA LEU A 334 7.15 -12.45 -23.76
C LEU A 334 7.17 -13.85 -24.38
N SER A 335 8.16 -14.15 -25.23
CA SER A 335 8.27 -15.47 -25.88
C SER A 335 8.39 -16.62 -24.88
N GLN A 336 9.22 -16.46 -23.84
CA GLN A 336 9.37 -17.52 -22.82
C GLN A 336 8.12 -17.68 -21.96
N LEU A 337 7.41 -16.59 -21.66
CA LEU A 337 6.15 -16.68 -20.93
C LEU A 337 5.04 -17.37 -21.75
N LEU A 338 4.94 -17.08 -23.05
CA LEU A 338 4.02 -17.79 -23.95
C LEU A 338 4.29 -19.31 -23.98
N GLU A 339 5.57 -19.69 -23.98
CA GLU A 339 5.99 -21.09 -23.96
C GLU A 339 5.62 -21.77 -22.64
N ILE A 340 5.85 -21.11 -21.50
CA ILE A 340 5.48 -21.64 -20.16
C ILE A 340 3.96 -21.80 -20.03
N GLU A 341 3.19 -20.87 -20.59
CA GLU A 341 1.72 -20.89 -20.59
C GLU A 341 1.12 -21.76 -21.70
N GLU A 342 1.96 -22.36 -22.55
CA GLU A 342 1.56 -23.24 -23.65
C GLU A 342 0.64 -22.58 -24.70
N ILE A 343 0.77 -21.25 -24.87
CA ILE A 343 0.02 -20.46 -25.84
C ILE A 343 0.72 -20.58 -27.20
N ARG A 344 0.04 -21.17 -28.19
CA ARG A 344 0.60 -21.48 -29.53
C ARG A 344 -0.14 -20.82 -30.70
N ASP A 345 -1.28 -20.21 -30.41
CA ASP A 345 -2.24 -19.63 -31.35
C ASP A 345 -2.03 -18.13 -31.61
N LEU A 346 -1.01 -17.52 -30.99
CA LEU A 346 -0.66 -16.12 -31.24
C LEU A 346 0.16 -15.98 -32.54
N ASP A 347 -0.39 -15.25 -33.52
CA ASP A 347 0.32 -15.00 -34.78
C ASP A 347 1.48 -14.00 -34.63
N THR A 348 2.39 -14.02 -35.62
CA THR A 348 3.59 -13.17 -35.63
C THR A 348 3.29 -11.67 -35.69
N SER A 349 2.19 -11.26 -36.31
CA SER A 349 1.80 -9.85 -36.42
C SER A 349 1.37 -9.33 -35.04
N ASN A 350 0.45 -10.05 -34.40
CA ASN A 350 -0.04 -9.76 -33.06
C ASN A 350 1.08 -9.82 -32.01
N PHE A 351 2.01 -10.78 -32.11
CA PHE A 351 3.20 -10.82 -31.25
C PHE A 351 4.03 -9.53 -31.35
N ASN A 352 4.29 -9.04 -32.56
CA ASN A 352 5.06 -7.81 -32.74
C ASN A 352 4.29 -6.57 -32.28
N ASN A 353 2.99 -6.48 -32.59
CA ASN A 353 2.13 -5.39 -32.13
C ASN A 353 2.14 -5.28 -30.60
N ILE A 354 2.00 -6.40 -29.88
CA ILE A 354 2.10 -6.41 -28.41
C ILE A 354 3.47 -5.89 -27.95
N CYS A 355 4.55 -6.39 -28.56
CA CYS A 355 5.91 -5.99 -28.19
C CYS A 355 6.15 -4.49 -28.34
N ASP A 356 5.52 -3.86 -29.34
CA ASP A 356 5.63 -2.42 -29.60
C ASP A 356 4.83 -1.58 -28.59
N LEU A 357 3.77 -2.15 -27.98
CA LEU A 357 2.97 -1.50 -26.92
C LEU A 357 3.59 -1.63 -25.52
N LEU A 358 4.49 -2.60 -25.31
CA LEU A 358 5.14 -2.83 -24.01
C LEU A 358 6.17 -1.73 -23.70
N THR A 359 6.08 -1.09 -22.53
CA THR A 359 7.00 -0.02 -22.09
C THR A 359 8.31 -0.54 -21.51
N GLY A 360 8.43 -1.85 -21.27
CA GLY A 360 9.67 -2.47 -20.74
C GLY A 360 9.61 -2.83 -19.26
N LEU A 361 8.45 -2.73 -18.63
CA LEU A 361 8.17 -3.26 -17.31
C LEU A 361 7.83 -4.76 -17.40
N PRO A 362 8.58 -5.67 -16.74
CA PRO A 362 8.27 -7.10 -16.71
C PRO A 362 6.83 -7.42 -16.29
N GLU A 363 6.27 -6.66 -15.35
CA GLU A 363 4.89 -6.83 -14.88
C GLU A 363 3.86 -6.59 -15.99
N GLN A 364 4.09 -5.61 -16.88
CA GLN A 364 3.22 -5.36 -18.03
C GLN A 364 3.27 -6.53 -19.03
N VAL A 365 4.42 -7.21 -19.15
CA VAL A 365 4.54 -8.40 -20.00
C VAL A 365 3.72 -9.56 -19.43
N LYS A 366 3.72 -9.75 -18.11
CA LYS A 366 2.86 -10.74 -17.44
C LYS A 366 1.38 -10.41 -17.64
N PHE A 367 1.02 -9.13 -17.52
CA PHE A 367 -0.36 -8.70 -17.78
C PHE A 367 -0.79 -8.95 -19.23
N ALA A 368 0.09 -8.75 -20.21
CA ALA A 368 -0.19 -9.07 -21.61
C ALA A 368 -0.51 -10.55 -21.80
N ILE A 369 0.18 -11.45 -21.10
CA ILE A 369 -0.09 -12.89 -21.12
C ILE A 369 -1.50 -13.20 -20.59
N GLU A 370 -1.90 -12.57 -19.48
CA GLU A 370 -3.26 -12.76 -18.96
C GLU A 370 -4.34 -12.20 -19.89
N LEU A 371 -4.07 -11.09 -20.60
CA LEU A 371 -4.98 -10.58 -21.64
C LEU A 371 -5.11 -11.53 -22.84
N ILE A 372 -4.04 -12.23 -23.21
CA ILE A 372 -4.06 -13.25 -24.28
C ILE A 372 -4.84 -14.49 -23.84
N LYS A 373 -4.69 -14.90 -22.57
CA LYS A 373 -5.40 -16.05 -21.98
C LYS A 373 -6.90 -15.81 -21.86
N ASP A 374 -7.32 -14.56 -21.65
CA ASP A 374 -8.72 -14.20 -21.61
C ASP A 374 -9.37 -14.41 -23.00
N LYS A 375 -10.18 -15.47 -23.13
CA LYS A 375 -10.95 -15.81 -24.33
C LYS A 375 -12.36 -15.21 -24.34
N SER A 376 -12.59 -14.10 -23.64
CA SER A 376 -13.83 -13.34 -23.72
C SER A 376 -14.25 -13.05 -25.17
N ILE A 377 -15.55 -12.81 -25.39
CA ILE A 377 -16.20 -12.68 -26.72
C ILE A 377 -15.60 -11.55 -27.59
N ILE A 378 -14.78 -10.68 -27.01
CA ILE A 378 -14.17 -9.53 -27.68
C ILE A 378 -12.91 -9.99 -28.43
N PRO A 379 -12.75 -9.63 -29.72
CA PRO A 379 -11.51 -9.86 -30.48
C PRO A 379 -10.28 -9.34 -29.74
N PHE A 380 -9.17 -10.07 -29.82
CA PHE A 380 -7.95 -9.75 -29.08
C PHE A 380 -7.37 -8.38 -29.43
N GLU A 381 -7.48 -7.95 -30.69
CA GLU A 381 -7.02 -6.65 -31.18
C GLU A 381 -7.72 -5.48 -30.48
N ASN A 382 -8.99 -5.68 -30.08
CA ASN A 382 -9.75 -4.67 -29.34
C ASN A 382 -9.31 -4.56 -27.86
N LYS A 383 -8.42 -5.44 -27.40
CA LYS A 383 -7.82 -5.39 -26.05
C LYS A 383 -6.52 -4.58 -26.00
N PHE A 384 -5.95 -4.18 -27.15
CA PHE A 384 -4.73 -3.37 -27.20
C PHE A 384 -4.80 -2.04 -26.44
N PRO A 385 -5.92 -1.29 -26.43
CA PRO A 385 -6.05 -0.09 -25.61
C PRO A 385 -5.80 -0.37 -24.12
N MET A 386 -6.24 -1.53 -23.61
CA MET A 386 -6.03 -1.91 -22.19
C MET A 386 -4.54 -2.12 -21.87
N LEU A 387 -3.75 -2.59 -22.83
CA LEU A 387 -2.30 -2.77 -22.66
C LEU A 387 -1.55 -1.43 -22.67
N SER A 388 -1.99 -0.50 -23.54
CA SER A 388 -1.47 0.88 -23.61
C SER A 388 -1.80 1.68 -22.36
N ASP A 389 -3.04 1.56 -21.87
CA ASP A 389 -3.55 2.29 -20.71
C ASP A 389 -3.19 1.64 -19.37
N PHE A 390 -2.50 0.48 -19.38
CA PHE A 390 -2.12 -0.27 -18.19
C PHE A 390 -1.42 0.59 -17.14
N ASN A 391 -0.60 1.56 -17.54
CA ASN A 391 0.10 2.42 -16.58
C ASN A 391 -0.79 3.53 -15.98
N ASN A 392 -1.87 3.91 -16.66
CA ASN A 392 -2.75 5.03 -16.27
C ASN A 392 -3.96 4.56 -15.45
N ASP A 393 -4.57 3.43 -15.82
CA ASP A 393 -5.82 2.92 -15.21
C ASP A 393 -5.71 1.45 -14.75
N LYS A 394 -4.50 1.06 -14.30
CA LYS A 394 -4.15 -0.31 -13.87
C LYS A 394 -5.21 -0.96 -12.95
N ALA A 395 -5.63 -0.24 -11.91
CA ALA A 395 -6.53 -0.80 -10.90
C ALA A 395 -7.93 -1.10 -11.44
N SER A 396 -8.54 -0.15 -12.14
CA SER A 396 -9.89 -0.34 -12.70
C SER A 396 -9.88 -1.43 -13.77
N ILE A 397 -8.85 -1.47 -14.62
CA ILE A 397 -8.69 -2.51 -15.66
C ILE A 397 -8.55 -3.90 -15.02
N GLN A 398 -7.70 -4.05 -14.00
CA GLN A 398 -7.51 -5.33 -13.31
C GLN A 398 -8.78 -5.79 -12.60
N LEU A 399 -9.51 -4.88 -11.94
CA LEU A 399 -10.73 -5.23 -11.21
C LEU A 399 -11.97 -5.44 -12.10
N GLN A 400 -11.99 -4.90 -13.33
CA GLN A 400 -13.15 -4.97 -14.22
C GLN A 400 -13.61 -6.40 -14.52
N ARG A 401 -12.68 -7.37 -14.57
CA ARG A 401 -12.99 -8.79 -14.80
C ARG A 401 -13.81 -9.40 -13.67
N TYR A 402 -13.70 -8.87 -12.46
CA TYR A 402 -14.38 -9.36 -11.26
C TYR A 402 -15.68 -8.62 -10.94
N VAL A 403 -16.13 -7.69 -11.80
CA VAL A 403 -17.37 -6.91 -11.57
C VAL A 403 -18.61 -7.79 -11.33
N LYS A 404 -18.61 -9.04 -11.82
CA LYS A 404 -19.69 -10.01 -11.60
C LYS A 404 -19.40 -11.05 -10.50
N ASN A 405 -18.25 -10.97 -9.84
CA ASN A 405 -17.80 -11.91 -8.82
C ASN A 405 -17.58 -11.18 -7.49
N GLU A 406 -18.67 -10.97 -6.75
CA GLU A 406 -18.64 -10.25 -5.48
C GLU A 406 -17.77 -10.94 -4.42
N THR A 407 -17.63 -12.26 -4.43
CA THR A 407 -16.77 -12.99 -3.49
C THR A 407 -15.30 -12.55 -3.61
N VAL A 408 -14.79 -12.46 -4.84
CA VAL A 408 -13.41 -11.99 -5.10
C VAL A 408 -13.26 -10.51 -4.77
N LEU A 409 -14.25 -9.68 -5.15
CA LEU A 409 -14.22 -8.25 -4.83
C LEU A 409 -14.26 -7.99 -3.33
N ASP A 410 -15.03 -8.75 -2.56
CA ASP A 410 -15.09 -8.68 -1.10
C ASP A 410 -13.77 -9.10 -0.45
N PHE A 411 -13.11 -10.14 -0.98
CA PHE A 411 -11.79 -10.53 -0.54
C PHE A 411 -10.75 -9.42 -0.80
N VAL A 412 -10.79 -8.81 -1.98
CA VAL A 412 -9.93 -7.68 -2.35
C VAL A 412 -10.20 -6.45 -1.47
N ARG A 413 -11.47 -6.14 -1.15
CA ARG A 413 -11.87 -5.06 -0.23
C ARG A 413 -11.41 -5.33 1.21
N LEU A 414 -11.41 -6.59 1.65
CA LEU A 414 -10.82 -7.01 2.94
C LEU A 414 -9.30 -6.80 2.93
N LEU A 415 -8.59 -7.30 1.91
CA LEU A 415 -7.13 -7.14 1.81
C LEU A 415 -6.72 -5.67 1.77
N ALA A 416 -7.54 -4.80 1.18
CA ALA A 416 -7.28 -3.37 1.12
C ALA A 416 -7.29 -2.66 2.50
N GLN A 417 -7.80 -3.30 3.55
CA GLN A 417 -7.74 -2.78 4.92
C GLN A 417 -6.32 -2.81 5.50
N PHE A 418 -5.46 -3.66 4.94
CA PHE A 418 -4.10 -3.89 5.42
C PHE A 418 -3.07 -3.29 4.46
N GLU A 419 -1.95 -2.82 5.00
CA GLU A 419 -0.77 -2.53 4.18
C GLU A 419 -0.10 -3.84 3.71
N VAL A 420 0.03 -4.77 4.65
CA VAL A 420 0.49 -6.16 4.52
C VAL A 420 -0.09 -6.94 5.70
N ILE A 421 -0.41 -8.22 5.55
CA ILE A 421 -0.96 -9.04 6.64
C ILE A 421 -0.61 -10.52 6.48
N THR A 422 -0.49 -11.25 7.58
CA THR A 422 -0.23 -12.71 7.55
C THR A 422 -1.42 -13.51 6.98
N LEU A 423 -1.13 -14.61 6.29
CA LEU A 423 -2.15 -15.53 5.79
C LEU A 423 -2.96 -16.14 6.94
N ASP A 424 -2.31 -16.51 8.03
CA ASP A 424 -2.98 -17.05 9.24
C ASP A 424 -4.02 -16.07 9.80
N PHE A 425 -3.75 -14.77 9.78
CA PHE A 425 -4.73 -13.77 10.22
C PHE A 425 -5.92 -13.70 9.26
N ILE A 426 -5.70 -13.78 7.95
CA ILE A 426 -6.80 -13.85 6.97
C ILE A 426 -7.65 -15.10 7.18
N PHE A 427 -7.03 -16.25 7.42
CA PHE A 427 -7.73 -17.52 7.69
C PHE A 427 -8.54 -17.51 8.99
N SER A 428 -8.27 -16.58 9.90
CA SER A 428 -9.10 -16.37 11.08
C SER A 428 -10.39 -15.58 10.80
N ILE A 429 -10.49 -14.94 9.63
CA ILE A 429 -11.64 -14.12 9.20
C ILE A 429 -12.49 -14.86 8.17
N ILE A 430 -11.84 -15.54 7.22
CA ILE A 430 -12.50 -16.29 6.14
C ILE A 430 -11.88 -17.69 6.13
N ASP A 431 -12.69 -18.71 5.84
CA ASP A 431 -12.22 -20.08 5.81
C ASP A 431 -11.05 -20.26 4.81
N ARG A 432 -10.08 -21.10 5.19
CA ARG A 432 -8.88 -21.37 4.40
C ARG A 432 -9.24 -21.91 3.02
N ASP A 433 -10.15 -22.88 2.96
CA ASP A 433 -10.49 -23.56 1.70
C ASP A 433 -11.24 -22.63 0.72
N GLU A 434 -11.89 -21.58 1.23
CA GLU A 434 -12.49 -20.51 0.43
C GLU A 434 -11.45 -19.48 -0.04
N CYS A 435 -10.51 -19.11 0.84
CA CYS A 435 -9.51 -18.08 0.57
C CYS A 435 -8.45 -18.51 -0.44
N LEU A 436 -7.95 -19.74 -0.34
CA LEU A 436 -6.78 -20.18 -1.09
C LEU A 436 -6.96 -20.10 -2.62
N PRO A 437 -8.08 -20.58 -3.21
CA PRO A 437 -8.28 -20.46 -4.66
C PRO A 437 -8.33 -19.01 -5.15
N ILE A 438 -9.00 -18.13 -4.39
CA ILE A 438 -9.09 -16.70 -4.72
C ILE A 438 -7.70 -16.04 -4.66
N LEU A 439 -6.95 -16.34 -3.61
CA LEU A 439 -5.60 -15.80 -3.44
C LEU A 439 -4.66 -16.24 -4.55
N GLU A 440 -4.71 -17.51 -4.96
CA GLU A 440 -3.92 -18.06 -6.07
C GLU A 440 -4.22 -17.32 -7.38
N GLU A 441 -5.49 -17.09 -7.69
CA GLU A 441 -5.94 -16.34 -8.87
C GLU A 441 -5.40 -14.90 -8.84
N LEU A 442 -5.56 -14.19 -7.72
CA LEU A 442 -5.10 -12.81 -7.57
C LEU A 442 -3.57 -12.67 -7.61
N ILE A 443 -2.81 -13.68 -7.14
CA ILE A 443 -1.35 -13.71 -7.26
C ILE A 443 -0.93 -13.94 -8.71
N ALA A 444 -1.59 -14.86 -9.43
CA ALA A 444 -1.30 -15.12 -10.84
C ALA A 444 -1.49 -13.85 -11.68
N GLU A 445 -2.51 -13.06 -11.38
CA GLU A 445 -2.81 -11.80 -12.07
C GLU A 445 -2.00 -10.59 -11.59
N SER A 446 -1.05 -10.79 -10.66
CA SER A 446 -0.23 -9.72 -10.06
C SER A 446 -1.07 -8.63 -9.35
N ILE A 447 -2.28 -8.97 -8.90
CA ILE A 447 -3.10 -8.11 -8.04
C ILE A 447 -2.61 -8.21 -6.60
N CYS A 448 -2.25 -9.42 -6.16
CA CYS A 448 -1.62 -9.68 -4.87
C CYS A 448 -0.16 -10.11 -5.01
N GLU A 449 0.63 -9.84 -3.97
CA GLU A 449 2.01 -10.30 -3.85
C GLU A 449 2.23 -10.92 -2.46
N LEU A 450 2.92 -12.07 -2.44
CA LEU A 450 3.42 -12.65 -1.20
C LEU A 450 4.73 -11.99 -0.79
N VAL A 451 4.83 -11.63 0.49
CA VAL A 451 5.96 -10.95 1.12
C VAL A 451 6.25 -11.55 2.49
N GLY A 452 7.29 -11.07 3.17
CA GLY A 452 7.80 -11.66 4.41
C GLY A 452 9.12 -12.40 4.19
N SER A 453 9.60 -13.15 5.18
CA SER A 453 10.83 -13.95 5.02
C SER A 453 10.58 -15.21 4.18
N ASP A 454 9.38 -15.76 4.32
CA ASP A 454 8.95 -17.04 3.79
C ASP A 454 7.64 -16.94 3.01
N GLY A 455 7.21 -15.74 2.62
CA GLY A 455 5.96 -15.55 1.84
C GLY A 455 4.70 -15.82 2.67
N GLU A 456 4.83 -15.65 3.98
CA GLU A 456 3.79 -15.83 4.99
C GLU A 456 2.78 -14.69 5.06
N MET A 457 3.09 -13.58 4.39
CA MET A 457 2.23 -12.41 4.33
C MET A 457 1.77 -12.15 2.90
N VAL A 458 0.59 -11.59 2.78
CA VAL A 458 0.03 -11.10 1.52
C VAL A 458 -0.09 -9.58 1.58
N ARG A 459 0.15 -8.93 0.45
CA ARG A 459 -0.24 -7.54 0.22
C ARG A 459 -0.94 -7.38 -1.11
N LEU A 460 -1.87 -6.43 -1.15
CA LEU A 460 -2.49 -5.96 -2.37
C LEU A 460 -1.53 -4.99 -3.09
N ASN A 461 -1.57 -4.98 -4.42
CA ASN A 461 -0.87 -3.96 -5.21
C ASN A 461 -1.32 -2.55 -4.77
N ASP A 462 -0.37 -1.64 -4.59
CA ASP A 462 -0.64 -0.30 -4.06
C ASP A 462 -1.64 0.48 -4.91
N ILE A 463 -1.63 0.29 -6.24
CA ILE A 463 -2.55 0.97 -7.16
C ILE A 463 -4.00 0.48 -6.93
N VAL A 464 -4.19 -0.82 -6.75
CA VAL A 464 -5.50 -1.43 -6.47
C VAL A 464 -5.99 -1.04 -5.06
N ARG A 465 -5.10 -1.08 -4.06
CA ARG A 465 -5.41 -0.66 -2.69
C ARG A 465 -5.82 0.81 -2.62
N ASP A 466 -5.07 1.69 -3.29
CA ASP A 466 -5.34 3.13 -3.31
C ASP A 466 -6.65 3.42 -4.05
N TYR A 467 -6.95 2.70 -5.13
CA TYR A 467 -8.24 2.81 -5.82
C TYR A 467 -9.41 2.50 -4.87
N ILE A 468 -9.34 1.38 -4.13
CA ILE A 468 -10.36 0.97 -3.16
C ILE A 468 -10.51 2.00 -2.03
N LYS A 469 -9.40 2.41 -1.40
CA LYS A 469 -9.40 3.38 -0.30
C LYS A 469 -9.92 4.76 -0.76
N ARG A 470 -9.52 5.22 -1.96
CA ARG A 470 -9.94 6.51 -2.54
C ARG A 470 -11.43 6.55 -2.86
N ASN A 471 -11.95 5.46 -3.45
CA ASN A 471 -13.37 5.33 -3.82
C ASN A 471 -14.24 4.85 -2.65
N ARG A 472 -13.65 4.57 -1.49
CA ARG A 472 -14.34 4.16 -0.25
C ARG A 472 -15.20 2.92 -0.44
N LEU A 473 -14.72 1.97 -1.24
CA LEU A 473 -15.42 0.70 -1.42
C LEU A 473 -15.33 -0.07 -0.10
N LYS A 474 -16.48 -0.34 0.50
CA LYS A 474 -16.58 -0.90 1.86
C LYS A 474 -16.42 -2.40 1.82
N ILE A 475 -15.75 -2.94 2.83
CA ILE A 475 -15.82 -4.35 3.17
C ILE A 475 -17.27 -4.75 3.51
N ASN A 476 -17.67 -5.98 3.17
CA ASN A 476 -18.97 -6.51 3.55
C ASN A 476 -19.12 -6.60 5.09
N GLU A 477 -20.37 -6.65 5.56
CA GLU A 477 -20.64 -6.60 7.00
C GLU A 477 -20.17 -7.85 7.76
N ASP A 478 -20.18 -9.03 7.12
CA ASP A 478 -19.78 -10.28 7.76
C ASP A 478 -18.27 -10.31 8.06
N HIS A 479 -17.44 -10.05 7.04
CA HIS A 479 -15.99 -9.98 7.21
C HIS A 479 -15.62 -8.86 8.19
N ASN A 480 -16.32 -7.72 8.18
CA ASN A 480 -16.07 -6.65 9.13
C ASN A 480 -16.38 -7.07 10.58
N LYS A 481 -17.48 -7.81 10.82
CA LYS A 481 -17.80 -8.35 12.16
C LYS A 481 -16.75 -9.35 12.63
N LYS A 482 -16.34 -10.28 11.76
CA LYS A 482 -15.30 -11.27 12.05
C LYS A 482 -13.94 -10.62 12.33
N LEU A 483 -13.51 -9.68 11.48
CA LEU A 483 -12.29 -8.88 11.68
C LEU A 483 -12.26 -8.22 13.06
N ASN A 484 -13.33 -7.53 13.44
CA ASN A 484 -13.43 -6.88 14.75
C ASN A 484 -13.41 -7.88 15.91
N SER A 485 -13.99 -9.07 15.73
CA SER A 485 -13.92 -10.13 16.76
C SER A 485 -12.50 -10.69 16.95
N VAL A 486 -11.77 -10.90 15.86
CA VAL A 486 -10.38 -11.38 15.88
C VAL A 486 -9.48 -10.36 16.58
N VAL A 487 -9.60 -9.09 16.22
CA VAL A 487 -8.84 -7.99 16.85
C VAL A 487 -9.06 -7.97 18.37
N ARG A 488 -10.31 -8.08 18.84
CA ARG A 488 -10.62 -8.12 20.28
C ARG A 488 -10.03 -9.34 20.97
N ASN A 489 -10.05 -10.50 20.34
CA ASN A 489 -9.50 -11.73 20.92
C ASN A 489 -7.98 -11.63 21.13
N ILE A 490 -7.25 -11.07 20.16
CA ILE A 490 -5.79 -10.88 20.26
C ILE A 490 -5.45 -9.99 21.47
N VAL A 491 -6.23 -8.94 21.69
CA VAL A 491 -6.04 -8.01 22.81
C VAL A 491 -6.37 -8.68 24.14
N ASN A 492 -7.51 -9.37 24.22
CA ASN A 492 -8.01 -9.98 25.47
C ASN A 492 -7.17 -11.17 25.94
N ASN A 493 -6.56 -11.92 25.02
CA ASN A 493 -5.74 -13.08 25.35
C ASN A 493 -4.26 -12.73 25.62
N GLU A 494 -3.90 -11.43 25.65
CA GLU A 494 -2.51 -10.96 25.76
C GLU A 494 -1.57 -11.50 24.66
N GLU A 495 -2.12 -12.00 23.55
CA GLU A 495 -1.36 -12.58 22.42
C GLU A 495 -0.64 -11.53 21.57
N LEU A 496 -0.88 -10.25 21.85
CA LEU A 496 -0.36 -9.12 21.10
C LEU A 496 1.16 -9.13 20.98
N ILE A 497 1.91 -9.39 22.06
CA ILE A 497 3.40 -9.39 22.04
C ILE A 497 3.93 -10.49 21.13
N GLU A 498 3.22 -11.61 21.09
CA GLU A 498 3.55 -12.76 20.26
C GLU A 498 3.02 -12.60 18.83
N ALA A 499 2.22 -11.59 18.53
CA ALA A 499 1.71 -11.38 17.18
C ALA A 499 2.84 -10.98 16.22
N ASN A 500 2.71 -11.39 14.96
CA ASN A 500 3.57 -10.88 13.90
C ASN A 500 3.43 -9.35 13.78
N SER A 501 4.50 -8.65 13.41
CA SER A 501 4.50 -7.18 13.33
C SER A 501 3.35 -6.60 12.50
N SER A 502 2.94 -7.25 11.40
CA SER A 502 1.81 -6.79 10.58
C SER A 502 0.48 -6.80 11.34
N VAL A 503 0.22 -7.87 12.10
CA VAL A 503 -0.98 -8.04 12.94
C VAL A 503 -0.92 -7.09 14.14
N TYR A 504 0.25 -6.98 14.76
CA TYR A 504 0.49 -6.06 15.88
C TYR A 504 0.17 -4.62 15.52
N VAL A 505 0.77 -4.11 14.44
CA VAL A 505 0.57 -2.73 13.95
C VAL A 505 -0.88 -2.48 13.58
N PHE A 506 -1.52 -3.44 12.90
CA PHE A 506 -2.93 -3.33 12.54
C PHE A 506 -3.84 -3.26 13.78
N THR A 507 -3.67 -4.19 14.73
CA THR A 507 -4.48 -4.29 15.95
C THR A 507 -4.39 -3.01 16.77
N ILE A 508 -3.18 -2.52 17.05
CA ILE A 508 -2.97 -1.28 17.81
C ILE A 508 -3.55 -0.06 17.09
N LYS A 509 -3.41 0.02 15.76
CA LYS A 509 -4.01 1.10 14.96
C LYS A 509 -5.54 1.11 15.10
N GLU A 510 -6.19 -0.05 15.06
CA GLU A 510 -7.65 -0.13 15.23
C GLU A 510 -8.09 0.23 16.65
N MET A 511 -7.35 -0.21 17.68
CA MET A 511 -7.62 0.21 19.07
C MET A 511 -7.50 1.73 19.27
N LEU A 512 -6.52 2.38 18.63
CA LEU A 512 -6.36 3.84 18.67
C LEU A 512 -7.56 4.57 18.05
N LYS A 513 -8.24 3.95 17.07
CA LYS A 513 -9.45 4.49 16.47
C LYS A 513 -10.67 4.36 17.39
N SER A 514 -10.78 3.27 18.16
CA SER A 514 -11.93 2.99 19.05
C SER A 514 -11.84 3.62 20.44
N GLU A 515 -10.79 4.41 20.73
CA GLU A 515 -10.53 5.05 22.04
C GLU A 515 -10.32 4.08 23.21
N GLU A 516 -9.97 2.84 22.91
CA GLU A 516 -9.59 1.86 23.91
C GLU A 516 -8.26 2.26 24.57
N TYR A 517 -8.10 1.92 25.85
CA TYR A 517 -6.84 2.12 26.55
C TYR A 517 -5.78 1.19 25.99
N ILE A 518 -4.62 1.75 25.66
CA ILE A 518 -3.45 1.01 25.19
C ILE A 518 -2.30 1.39 26.11
N ASP A 519 -1.63 0.39 26.67
CA ASP A 519 -0.41 0.61 27.44
C ASP A 519 0.64 1.30 26.53
N PRO A 520 1.17 2.48 26.91
CA PRO A 520 2.11 3.23 26.10
C PRO A 520 3.37 2.45 25.66
N LYS A 521 3.74 1.39 26.38
CA LYS A 521 4.87 0.53 26.00
C LYS A 521 4.69 -0.18 24.66
N TYR A 522 3.46 -0.35 24.20
CA TYR A 522 3.16 -0.97 22.91
C TYR A 522 3.09 0.03 21.74
N LEU A 523 3.09 1.34 22.03
CA LEU A 523 2.88 2.35 21.01
C LEU A 523 4.19 2.73 20.31
N ILE A 524 4.16 2.80 18.98
CA ILE A 524 5.25 3.29 18.12
C ILE A 524 4.76 4.43 17.21
N PRO A 525 5.64 5.27 16.67
CA PRO A 525 5.24 6.44 15.87
C PRO A 525 4.33 6.12 14.67
N SER A 526 4.58 5.00 13.97
CA SER A 526 3.78 4.59 12.81
C SER A 526 2.32 4.32 13.15
N HIS A 527 2.01 3.83 14.37
CA HIS A 527 0.63 3.64 14.84
C HIS A 527 -0.15 4.95 14.82
N TYR A 528 0.44 6.00 15.40
CA TYR A 528 -0.16 7.34 15.42
C TYR A 528 -0.31 7.88 14.01
N LEU A 529 0.76 7.82 13.21
CA LEU A 529 0.76 8.38 11.86
C LEU A 529 -0.26 7.70 10.95
N ARG A 530 -0.37 6.36 10.99
CA ARG A 530 -1.38 5.61 10.22
C ARG A 530 -2.79 5.91 10.71
N CYS A 531 -3.03 5.95 12.02
CA CYS A 531 -4.33 6.32 12.58
C CYS A 531 -4.74 7.74 12.20
N MET A 532 -3.81 8.70 12.28
CA MET A 532 -4.04 10.10 11.87
C MET A 532 -4.37 10.20 10.37
N LYS A 533 -3.65 9.46 9.53
CA LYS A 533 -3.89 9.37 8.07
C LYS A 533 -5.29 8.86 7.77
N ASP A 534 -5.69 7.75 8.40
CA ASP A 534 -7.02 7.17 8.23
C ASP A 534 -8.11 8.15 8.68
N LEU A 535 -8.05 8.65 9.92
CA LEU A 535 -9.03 9.59 10.48
C LEU A 535 -9.18 10.86 9.65
N TYR A 536 -8.07 11.40 9.13
CA TYR A 536 -8.11 12.60 8.27
C TYR A 536 -8.85 12.35 6.95
N ASN A 537 -8.76 11.13 6.41
CA ASN A 537 -9.32 10.75 5.11
C ASN A 537 -10.78 10.26 5.20
N THR A 538 -11.24 9.72 6.35
CA THR A 538 -12.49 8.93 6.46
C THR A 538 -13.73 9.63 7.06
N LYS A 539 -13.88 10.96 7.00
CA LYS A 539 -14.86 11.72 7.85
C LYS A 539 -14.62 11.49 9.36
N GLY A 540 -13.46 10.96 9.75
CA GLY A 540 -13.07 10.79 11.14
C GLY A 540 -12.91 12.12 11.88
N SER A 541 -12.73 12.04 13.20
CA SER A 541 -12.61 13.21 14.07
C SER A 541 -11.27 13.93 13.85
N LEU A 542 -11.34 15.17 13.33
CA LEU A 542 -10.17 16.05 13.24
C LEU A 542 -9.57 16.35 14.61
N ASP A 543 -10.40 16.41 15.65
CA ASP A 543 -9.96 16.60 17.04
C ASP A 543 -9.11 15.42 17.52
N LYS A 544 -9.49 14.19 17.13
CA LYS A 544 -8.69 13.00 17.42
C LYS A 544 -7.33 13.04 16.72
N VAL A 545 -7.28 13.48 15.46
CA VAL A 545 -6.01 13.68 14.74
C VAL A 545 -5.10 14.65 15.49
N ILE A 546 -5.65 15.76 15.99
CA ILE A 546 -4.90 16.76 16.76
C ILE A 546 -4.41 16.15 18.08
N SER A 547 -5.26 15.45 18.83
CA SER A 547 -4.86 14.84 20.11
C SER A 547 -3.78 13.76 19.95
N LEU A 548 -3.86 12.96 18.87
CA LEU A 548 -2.86 11.93 18.56
C LEU A 548 -1.51 12.56 18.20
N ALA A 549 -1.53 13.63 17.40
CA ALA A 549 -0.33 14.38 17.08
C ALA A 549 0.31 14.98 18.33
N ASP A 550 -0.49 15.60 19.20
CA ASP A 550 -0.01 16.22 20.44
C ASP A 550 0.62 15.18 21.37
N ALA A 551 0.01 13.99 21.49
CA ALA A 551 0.55 12.91 22.31
C ALA A 551 1.92 12.41 21.80
N ILE A 552 2.06 12.15 20.49
CA ILE A 552 3.32 11.60 19.96
C ILE A 552 4.42 12.66 19.84
N LEU A 553 4.08 13.93 19.59
CA LEU A 553 5.06 15.01 19.50
C LEU A 553 5.71 15.37 20.85
N GLN A 554 5.16 14.91 21.98
CA GLN A 554 5.86 14.98 23.27
C GLN A 554 7.18 14.18 23.26
N LYS A 555 7.30 13.19 22.36
CA LYS A 555 8.47 12.33 22.20
C LYS A 555 9.30 12.67 20.96
N GLU A 556 9.22 13.92 20.46
CA GLU A 556 9.85 14.31 19.19
C GLU A 556 11.36 14.06 19.14
N ASN A 557 12.06 14.16 20.28
CA ASN A 557 13.51 13.91 20.37
C ASN A 557 13.89 12.44 20.16
N ASN A 558 12.95 11.52 20.36
CA ASN A 558 13.16 10.08 20.20
C ASN A 558 12.82 9.59 18.79
N MET A 559 12.28 10.46 17.94
CA MET A 559 11.79 10.12 16.61
C MET A 559 12.71 10.66 15.51
N GLU A 560 12.71 10.00 14.36
CA GLU A 560 13.38 10.53 13.18
C GLU A 560 12.72 11.84 12.73
N SER A 561 13.52 12.81 12.30
CA SER A 561 13.05 14.11 11.80
C SER A 561 12.03 14.01 10.66
N GLY A 562 12.15 12.99 9.79
CA GLY A 562 11.17 12.71 8.73
C GLY A 562 9.79 12.36 9.30
N VAL A 563 9.74 11.48 10.29
CA VAL A 563 8.50 11.08 10.98
C VAL A 563 7.89 12.27 11.74
N VAL A 564 8.72 13.07 12.42
CA VAL A 564 8.26 14.30 13.10
C VAL A 564 7.61 15.27 12.10
N GLN A 565 8.23 15.46 10.93
CA GLN A 565 7.69 16.30 9.86
C GLN A 565 6.35 15.76 9.34
N ASP A 566 6.22 14.45 9.15
CA ASP A 566 5.00 13.78 8.72
C ASP A 566 3.85 13.94 9.74
N VAL A 567 4.11 13.71 11.03
CA VAL A 567 3.12 13.93 12.10
C VAL A 567 2.68 15.39 12.12
N ARG A 568 3.63 16.33 12.09
CA ARG A 568 3.34 17.77 12.06
C ARG A 568 2.57 18.17 10.81
N TYR A 569 2.82 17.53 9.67
CA TYR A 569 2.10 17.78 8.43
C TYR A 569 0.61 17.45 8.57
N TYR A 570 0.27 16.28 9.12
CA TYR A 570 -1.13 15.90 9.35
C TYR A 570 -1.81 16.72 10.46
N LEU A 571 -1.08 17.09 11.52
CA LEU A 571 -1.55 18.06 12.50
C LEU A 571 -1.92 19.38 11.82
N CYS A 572 -1.03 19.91 10.97
CA CYS A 572 -1.26 21.16 10.26
C CYS A 572 -2.46 21.08 9.30
N LEU A 573 -2.63 19.95 8.60
CA LEU A 573 -3.80 19.73 7.75
C LEU A 573 -5.11 19.71 8.54
N ALA A 574 -5.13 19.10 9.73
CA ALA A 574 -6.29 19.07 10.60
C ALA A 574 -6.63 20.47 11.15
N LEU A 575 -5.63 21.19 11.66
CA LEU A 575 -5.76 22.57 12.12
C LEU A 575 -6.26 23.50 10.99
N ALA A 576 -5.77 23.31 9.77
CA ALA A 576 -6.19 24.10 8.61
C ALA A 576 -7.65 23.85 8.23
N LYS A 577 -8.14 22.60 8.26
CA LYS A 577 -9.57 22.31 8.06
C LYS A 577 -10.46 22.95 9.13
N LYS A 578 -9.94 23.13 10.35
CA LYS A 578 -10.63 23.83 11.46
C LYS A 578 -10.43 25.36 11.46
N SER A 579 -9.62 25.89 10.54
CA SER A 579 -9.21 27.31 10.54
C SER A 579 -8.59 27.77 11.86
N ASP A 580 -7.88 26.87 12.54
CA ASP A 580 -7.22 27.14 13.83
C ASP A 580 -5.90 27.91 13.62
N ARG A 581 -5.72 29.02 14.35
CA ARG A 581 -4.53 29.88 14.28
C ARG A 581 -3.26 29.19 14.77
N ARG A 582 -3.36 28.13 15.60
CA ARG A 582 -2.22 27.30 16.03
C ARG A 582 -1.40 26.80 14.84
N LEU A 583 -2.04 26.59 13.69
CA LEU A 583 -1.38 26.23 12.43
C LEU A 583 -0.19 27.14 12.13
N LEU A 584 -0.34 28.45 12.30
CA LEU A 584 0.68 29.43 11.94
C LEU A 584 1.97 29.30 12.77
N ALA A 585 1.89 28.71 13.96
CA ALA A 585 3.04 28.37 14.79
C ALA A 585 3.62 27.00 14.41
N GLU A 586 2.77 25.98 14.27
CA GLU A 586 3.23 24.60 13.97
C GLU A 586 3.90 24.50 12.58
N VAL A 587 3.39 25.23 11.59
CA VAL A 587 3.92 25.21 10.22
C VAL A 587 5.34 25.77 10.14
N GLN A 588 5.78 26.61 11.08
CA GLN A 588 7.17 27.11 11.12
C GLN A 588 8.20 26.00 11.37
N LYS A 589 7.75 24.87 11.91
CA LYS A 589 8.58 23.69 12.16
C LYS A 589 8.62 22.72 10.96
N ILE A 590 7.85 22.98 9.91
CA ILE A 590 7.86 22.21 8.65
C ILE A 590 8.88 22.82 7.69
N ARG A 591 9.66 21.97 7.02
CA ARG A 591 10.68 22.38 6.05
C ARG A 591 10.28 22.06 4.61
N GLY A 592 10.79 22.83 3.66
CA GLY A 592 10.60 22.62 2.22
C GLY A 592 9.23 23.08 1.70
N ASP A 593 8.85 22.60 0.51
CA ASP A 593 7.64 23.09 -0.19
C ASP A 593 6.33 22.76 0.54
N GLU A 594 6.35 21.78 1.43
CA GLU A 594 5.21 21.42 2.29
C GLU A 594 4.81 22.56 3.23
N HIS A 595 5.76 23.38 3.67
CA HIS A 595 5.47 24.58 4.48
C HIS A 595 4.55 25.54 3.73
N LYS A 596 4.92 25.87 2.48
CA LYS A 596 4.15 26.78 1.62
C LYS A 596 2.81 26.16 1.25
N PHE A 597 2.78 24.86 0.97
CA PHE A 597 1.54 24.13 0.69
C PHE A 597 0.55 24.24 1.86
N LEU A 598 0.99 23.99 3.09
CA LEU A 598 0.15 24.05 4.29
C LEU A 598 -0.36 25.47 4.57
N LEU A 599 0.49 26.49 4.38
CA LEU A 599 0.06 27.89 4.47
C LEU A 599 -0.99 28.25 3.41
N GLY A 600 -0.76 27.88 2.15
CA GLY A 600 -1.73 28.10 1.08
C GLY A 600 -3.07 27.40 1.35
N PHE A 601 -3.00 26.15 1.84
CA PHE A 601 -4.17 25.38 2.23
C PHE A 601 -4.94 26.03 3.38
N TYR A 602 -4.23 26.48 4.43
CA TYR A 602 -4.81 27.22 5.55
C TYR A 602 -5.48 28.53 5.09
N PHE A 603 -4.80 29.33 4.27
CA PHE A 603 -5.35 30.58 3.75
C PHE A 603 -6.60 30.36 2.91
N ARG A 604 -6.63 29.32 2.07
CA ARG A 604 -7.83 28.94 1.32
C ARG A 604 -8.99 28.61 2.26
N LYS A 605 -8.76 27.78 3.28
CA LYS A 605 -9.80 27.44 4.28
C LYS A 605 -10.30 28.69 5.02
N CYS A 606 -9.42 29.63 5.30
CA CYS A 606 -9.76 30.95 5.88
C CYS A 606 -10.36 31.97 4.90
N GLY A 607 -10.54 31.64 3.61
CA GLY A 607 -11.10 32.55 2.60
C GLY A 607 -10.14 33.64 2.13
N ARG A 608 -8.86 33.52 2.47
CA ARG A 608 -7.78 34.42 2.05
C ARG A 608 -7.21 33.96 0.71
N PHE A 609 -8.03 34.00 -0.34
CA PHE A 609 -7.68 33.41 -1.64
C PHE A 609 -6.46 34.06 -2.29
N SER A 610 -6.27 35.37 -2.17
CA SER A 610 -5.09 36.07 -2.68
C SER A 610 -3.79 35.57 -2.05
N ASP A 611 -3.81 35.27 -0.75
CA ASP A 611 -2.65 34.72 -0.06
C ASP A 611 -2.43 33.25 -0.42
N ALA A 612 -3.52 32.49 -0.59
CA ALA A 612 -3.47 31.10 -1.03
C ALA A 612 -2.83 30.97 -2.43
N LEU A 613 -3.25 31.80 -3.40
CA LEU A 613 -2.67 31.85 -4.75
C LEU A 613 -1.16 32.08 -4.69
N LYS A 614 -0.71 33.12 -3.98
CA LYS A 614 0.72 33.42 -3.82
C LYS A 614 1.52 32.23 -3.31
N GLN A 615 0.99 31.51 -2.32
CA GLN A 615 1.68 30.34 -1.77
C GLN A 615 1.75 29.21 -2.80
N PHE A 616 0.62 28.83 -3.40
CA PHE A 616 0.56 27.69 -4.32
C PHE A 616 1.30 27.93 -5.64
N GLU A 617 1.21 29.13 -6.23
CA GLU A 617 1.94 29.47 -7.45
C GLU A 617 3.46 29.34 -7.25
N SER A 618 3.96 29.66 -6.06
CA SER A 618 5.40 29.55 -5.75
C SER A 618 5.92 28.10 -5.64
N ILE A 619 5.03 27.10 -5.62
CA ILE A 619 5.35 25.66 -5.52
C ILE A 619 4.68 24.83 -6.62
N ILE A 620 4.16 25.47 -7.67
CA ILE A 620 3.34 24.79 -8.68
C ILE A 620 4.12 23.74 -9.48
N ASN A 621 5.43 23.90 -9.59
CA ASN A 621 6.35 22.99 -10.28
C ASN A 621 7.25 22.22 -9.30
N ALA A 622 6.97 22.30 -7.99
CA ALA A 622 7.74 21.60 -6.98
C ALA A 622 7.37 20.10 -7.00
N PRO A 623 8.28 19.18 -7.36
CA PRO A 623 7.94 17.77 -7.68
C PRO A 623 7.13 17.00 -6.63
N TYR A 624 7.19 17.43 -5.36
CA TYR A 624 6.59 16.71 -4.23
C TYR A 624 5.20 17.22 -3.84
N VAL A 625 4.87 18.44 -4.22
CA VAL A 625 3.61 19.09 -3.87
C VAL A 625 2.86 19.56 -5.12
N ASP A 626 3.43 19.47 -6.31
CA ASP A 626 2.87 20.02 -7.54
C ASP A 626 1.43 19.58 -7.80
N THR A 627 1.13 18.29 -7.70
CA THR A 627 -0.17 17.71 -7.99
C THR A 627 -1.19 18.19 -6.95
N ARG A 628 -0.78 18.24 -5.67
CA ARG A 628 -1.61 18.75 -4.57
C ARG A 628 -1.83 20.26 -4.73
N ALA A 629 -0.79 21.03 -5.06
CA ALA A 629 -0.85 22.47 -5.25
C ALA A 629 -1.71 22.85 -6.45
N LYS A 630 -1.54 22.18 -7.60
CA LYS A 630 -2.40 22.35 -8.80
C LYS A 630 -3.85 22.03 -8.48
N ARG A 631 -4.13 20.94 -7.77
CA ARG A 631 -5.49 20.61 -7.32
C ARG A 631 -6.08 21.72 -6.45
N GLU A 632 -5.31 22.23 -5.49
CA GLU A 632 -5.78 23.32 -4.62
C GLU A 632 -5.92 24.65 -5.37
N LEU A 633 -5.08 24.94 -6.36
CA LEU A 633 -5.22 26.09 -7.27
C LEU A 633 -6.51 26.02 -8.08
N VAL A 634 -6.83 24.87 -8.68
CA VAL A 634 -8.12 24.65 -9.36
C VAL A 634 -9.28 25.00 -8.43
N GLN A 635 -9.21 24.56 -7.16
CA GLN A 635 -10.22 24.89 -6.17
C GLN A 635 -10.27 26.40 -5.89
N VAL A 636 -9.14 27.08 -5.72
CA VAL A 636 -9.11 28.53 -5.50
C VAL A 636 -9.70 29.30 -6.68
N TYR A 637 -9.27 29.01 -7.91
CA TYR A 637 -9.79 29.68 -9.11
C TYR A 637 -11.29 29.40 -9.32
N THR A 638 -11.75 28.19 -9.05
CA THR A 638 -13.19 27.85 -9.10
C THR A 638 -13.99 28.70 -8.11
N HIS A 639 -13.49 28.90 -6.88
CA HIS A 639 -14.16 29.77 -5.89
C HIS A 639 -14.15 31.25 -6.28
N LEU A 640 -13.21 31.67 -7.13
CA LEU A 640 -13.11 33.04 -7.66
C LEU A 640 -13.84 33.20 -9.01
N GLU A 641 -14.56 32.16 -9.46
CA GLU A 641 -15.23 32.06 -10.76
C GLU A 641 -14.28 32.27 -11.96
N GLU A 642 -13.00 31.93 -11.80
CA GLU A 642 -11.97 32.00 -12.84
C GLU A 642 -11.78 30.64 -13.53
N TYR A 643 -12.86 30.11 -14.10
CA TYR A 643 -12.89 28.77 -14.69
C TYR A 643 -11.85 28.59 -15.81
N ASP A 644 -11.62 29.60 -16.64
CA ASP A 644 -10.65 29.54 -17.73
C ASP A 644 -9.19 29.42 -17.23
N LYS A 645 -8.85 30.08 -16.11
CA LYS A 645 -7.53 29.92 -15.47
C LYS A 645 -7.38 28.53 -14.82
N ALA A 646 -8.48 27.98 -14.31
CA ALA A 646 -8.50 26.64 -13.71
C ALA A 646 -8.45 25.51 -14.75
N LEU A 647 -8.98 25.74 -15.95
CA LEU A 647 -9.27 24.71 -16.95
C LEU A 647 -8.05 23.88 -17.33
N ASN A 648 -6.92 24.52 -17.63
CA ASN A 648 -5.70 23.81 -18.03
C ASN A 648 -5.16 22.90 -16.91
N TYR A 649 -5.21 23.37 -15.67
CA TYR A 649 -4.79 22.57 -14.51
C TYR A 649 -5.76 21.41 -14.25
N ALA A 650 -7.06 21.65 -14.41
CA ALA A 650 -8.09 20.63 -14.23
C ALA A 650 -8.00 19.54 -15.31
N LYS A 651 -7.82 19.93 -16.57
CA LYS A 651 -7.61 19.02 -17.71
C LYS A 651 -6.40 18.14 -17.49
N LYS A 652 -5.24 18.73 -17.14
CA LYS A 652 -4.00 17.98 -16.90
C LYS A 652 -4.16 16.95 -15.77
N ASN A 653 -4.78 17.35 -14.66
CA ASN A 653 -5.03 16.41 -13.54
C ASN A 653 -5.97 15.26 -13.94
N TYR A 654 -6.94 15.50 -14.82
CA TYR A 654 -7.83 14.47 -15.36
C TYR A 654 -7.09 13.52 -16.31
N GLU A 655 -6.31 14.06 -17.25
CA GLU A 655 -5.55 13.25 -18.22
C GLU A 655 -4.51 12.35 -17.54
N GLU A 656 -3.90 12.81 -16.45
CA GLU A 656 -2.93 12.04 -15.66
C GLU A 656 -3.58 10.96 -14.77
N ASN A 657 -4.89 11.03 -14.47
CA ASN A 657 -5.56 10.09 -13.58
C ASN A 657 -7.08 10.04 -13.84
N ARG A 658 -7.47 9.42 -14.96
CA ARG A 658 -8.86 9.41 -15.45
C ARG A 658 -9.83 8.68 -14.52
N SER A 659 -9.37 7.65 -13.81
CA SER A 659 -10.15 6.95 -12.78
C SER A 659 -10.35 7.73 -11.47
N ASN A 660 -9.87 8.98 -11.35
CA ASN A 660 -10.08 9.81 -10.16
C ASN A 660 -11.33 10.69 -10.30
N GLN A 661 -12.39 10.34 -9.58
CA GLN A 661 -13.68 11.06 -9.57
C GLN A 661 -13.55 12.57 -9.27
N PHE A 662 -12.60 12.98 -8.42
CA PHE A 662 -12.42 14.40 -8.07
C PHE A 662 -11.79 15.19 -9.20
N HIS A 663 -10.92 14.57 -10.01
CA HIS A 663 -10.35 15.21 -11.18
C HIS A 663 -11.37 15.28 -12.32
N CYS A 664 -12.17 14.23 -12.51
CA CYS A 664 -13.32 14.22 -13.41
C CYS A 664 -14.27 15.38 -13.11
N GLN A 665 -14.76 15.48 -11.86
CA GLN A 665 -15.68 16.53 -11.45
C GLN A 665 -15.07 17.94 -11.61
N ALA A 666 -13.81 18.12 -11.23
CA ALA A 666 -13.14 19.41 -11.35
C ALA A 666 -12.99 19.84 -12.81
N TYR A 667 -12.60 18.91 -13.70
CA TYR A 667 -12.47 19.21 -15.13
C TYR A 667 -13.83 19.49 -15.77
N PHE A 668 -14.85 18.67 -15.49
CA PHE A 668 -16.23 18.91 -15.93
C PHE A 668 -16.69 20.31 -15.53
N ASN A 669 -16.52 20.68 -14.24
CA ASN A 669 -16.97 21.96 -13.72
C ASN A 669 -16.22 23.15 -14.37
N CYS A 670 -14.92 23.02 -14.64
CA CYS A 670 -14.18 24.08 -15.34
C CYS A 670 -14.62 24.19 -16.80
N LEU A 671 -14.81 23.07 -17.50
CA LEU A 671 -15.12 23.03 -18.92
C LEU A 671 -16.53 23.54 -19.22
N ILE A 672 -17.53 23.11 -18.44
CA ILE A 672 -18.92 23.53 -18.65
C ILE A 672 -19.14 25.03 -18.40
N ASN A 673 -18.33 25.63 -17.52
CA ASN A 673 -18.41 27.05 -17.14
C ASN A 673 -17.39 27.94 -17.86
N SER A 674 -16.54 27.39 -18.73
CA SER A 674 -15.54 28.15 -19.48
C SER A 674 -16.20 29.10 -20.49
N GLN A 675 -15.67 30.31 -20.59
CA GLN A 675 -16.11 31.27 -21.62
C GLN A 675 -15.55 30.93 -23.00
N HIS A 676 -14.51 30.08 -23.06
CA HIS A 676 -13.84 29.63 -24.28
C HIS A 676 -14.31 28.24 -24.75
N ARG A 677 -15.40 27.71 -24.18
CA ARG A 677 -15.97 26.42 -24.56
C ARG A 677 -16.39 26.40 -26.03
N VAL A 678 -16.10 25.30 -26.72
CA VAL A 678 -16.52 25.03 -28.10
C VAL A 678 -17.47 23.84 -28.18
N GLU A 679 -18.17 23.66 -29.30
CA GLU A 679 -19.17 22.59 -29.46
C GLU A 679 -18.59 21.18 -29.30
N ASN A 680 -17.35 20.96 -29.74
CA ASN A 680 -16.66 19.68 -29.57
C ASN A 680 -16.50 19.28 -28.08
N ASP A 681 -16.46 20.25 -27.16
CA ASP A 681 -16.36 19.96 -25.72
C ASP A 681 -17.59 19.22 -25.17
N ASN A 682 -18.73 19.27 -25.87
CA ASN A 682 -19.94 18.55 -25.49
C ASN A 682 -19.73 17.03 -25.47
N SER A 683 -18.88 16.50 -26.36
CA SER A 683 -18.51 15.09 -26.38
C SER A 683 -17.67 14.73 -25.15
N THR A 684 -16.65 15.52 -24.86
CA THR A 684 -15.79 15.40 -23.67
C THR A 684 -16.61 15.45 -22.37
N LEU A 685 -17.59 16.35 -22.26
CA LEU A 685 -18.46 16.43 -21.08
C LEU A 685 -19.26 15.14 -20.87
N LYS A 686 -19.80 14.54 -21.94
CA LYS A 686 -20.51 13.25 -21.88
C LYS A 686 -19.57 12.11 -21.53
N GLU A 687 -18.35 12.10 -22.07
CA GLU A 687 -17.32 11.12 -21.71
C GLU A 687 -16.99 11.17 -20.22
N ILE A 688 -16.82 12.37 -19.64
CA ILE A 688 -16.55 12.52 -18.20
C ILE A 688 -17.72 12.00 -17.36
N ILE A 689 -18.96 12.25 -17.76
CA ILE A 689 -20.16 11.70 -17.08
C ILE A 689 -20.13 10.17 -17.10
N ASN A 690 -19.87 9.57 -18.26
CA ASN A 690 -19.80 8.11 -18.41
C ASN A 690 -18.64 7.51 -17.58
N MET A 691 -17.50 8.20 -17.50
CA MET A 691 -16.38 7.79 -16.64
C MET A 691 -16.75 7.81 -15.15
N LEU A 692 -17.48 8.83 -14.69
CA LEU A 692 -17.96 8.88 -13.31
C LEU A 692 -18.94 7.74 -12.98
N LEU A 693 -19.82 7.38 -13.92
CA LEU A 693 -20.71 6.23 -13.79
C LEU A 693 -19.94 4.90 -13.78
N ALA A 694 -18.90 4.77 -14.61
CA ALA A 694 -18.09 3.55 -14.70
C ALA A 694 -17.26 3.26 -13.43
N ILE A 695 -16.96 4.27 -12.61
CA ILE A 695 -16.30 4.08 -11.31
C ILE A 695 -17.23 3.36 -10.30
N ASP A 696 -18.55 3.57 -10.45
CA ASP A 696 -19.62 2.90 -9.68
C ASP A 696 -19.45 2.93 -8.15
N SER A 697 -19.01 4.07 -7.62
CA SER A 697 -19.05 4.36 -6.18
C SER A 697 -20.24 5.26 -5.86
N GLU A 698 -20.76 5.21 -4.63
CA GLU A 698 -21.84 6.10 -4.19
C GLU A 698 -21.54 7.58 -4.50
N GLN A 699 -20.29 8.00 -4.26
CA GLN A 699 -19.85 9.37 -4.49
C GLN A 699 -19.67 9.70 -5.98
N SER A 700 -19.17 8.77 -6.79
CA SER A 700 -19.01 9.02 -8.24
C SER A 700 -20.36 9.05 -8.95
N ASN A 701 -21.31 8.21 -8.51
CA ASN A 701 -22.68 8.19 -9.02
C ASN A 701 -23.44 9.48 -8.66
N GLU A 702 -23.25 10.01 -7.45
CA GLU A 702 -23.73 11.35 -7.07
C GLU A 702 -23.14 12.43 -7.99
N MET A 703 -21.81 12.44 -8.18
CA MET A 703 -21.13 13.41 -9.03
C MET A 703 -21.58 13.32 -10.50
N ALA A 704 -21.81 12.12 -11.01
CA ALA A 704 -22.32 11.90 -12.36
C ALA A 704 -23.71 12.50 -12.56
N LYS A 705 -24.63 12.27 -11.62
CA LYS A 705 -26.00 12.84 -11.68
C LYS A 705 -26.02 14.35 -11.58
N ILE A 706 -25.20 14.93 -10.70
CA ILE A 706 -25.00 16.37 -10.64
C ILE A 706 -24.48 16.90 -11.99
N ALA A 707 -23.49 16.21 -12.59
CA ALA A 707 -22.94 16.60 -13.88
C ALA A 707 -23.99 16.49 -15.01
N SER A 708 -24.79 15.43 -15.05
CA SER A 708 -25.91 15.27 -16.01
C SER A 708 -26.93 16.41 -15.88
N ALA A 709 -27.38 16.71 -14.66
CA ALA A 709 -28.34 17.80 -14.44
C ALA A 709 -27.78 19.15 -14.90
N MET A 710 -26.50 19.41 -14.63
CA MET A 710 -25.82 20.63 -15.09
C MET A 710 -25.61 20.66 -16.61
N TYR A 711 -25.38 19.52 -17.24
CA TYR A 711 -25.32 19.37 -18.69
C TYR A 711 -26.67 19.70 -19.33
N ALA A 712 -27.77 19.14 -18.81
CA ALA A 712 -29.13 19.45 -19.25
C ALA A 712 -29.43 20.96 -19.12
N ALA A 713 -29.06 21.58 -18.00
CA ALA A 713 -29.29 23.02 -17.78
C ALA A 713 -28.49 23.93 -18.71
N LYS A 714 -27.18 23.66 -18.89
CA LYS A 714 -26.25 24.61 -19.54
C LYS A 714 -25.97 24.33 -21.00
N ILE A 715 -26.17 23.10 -21.46
CA ILE A 715 -25.90 22.68 -22.83
C ILE A 715 -27.21 22.41 -23.58
N GLU A 716 -28.07 21.55 -23.03
CA GLU A 716 -29.37 21.23 -23.66
C GLU A 716 -30.39 22.34 -23.45
N ASN A 717 -30.18 23.20 -22.44
CA ASN A 717 -31.08 24.26 -22.03
C ASN A 717 -32.49 23.73 -21.72
N ASP A 718 -32.56 22.53 -21.15
CA ASP A 718 -33.79 21.83 -20.76
C ASP A 718 -33.99 21.97 -19.24
N GLU A 719 -34.88 22.88 -18.85
CA GLU A 719 -35.16 23.19 -17.45
C GLU A 719 -35.83 22.01 -16.74
N THR A 720 -36.84 21.39 -17.36
CA THR A 720 -37.60 20.29 -16.77
C THR A 720 -36.70 19.09 -16.51
N LYS A 721 -35.95 18.66 -17.53
CA LYS A 721 -35.02 17.53 -17.40
C LYS A 721 -33.96 17.78 -16.33
N SER A 722 -33.38 18.99 -16.29
CA SER A 722 -32.36 19.34 -15.30
C SER A 722 -32.90 19.31 -13.87
N ILE A 723 -34.12 19.83 -13.66
CA ILE A 723 -34.79 19.85 -12.35
C ILE A 723 -35.15 18.43 -11.90
N ASP A 724 -35.65 17.59 -12.81
CA ASP A 724 -35.99 16.20 -12.51
C ASP A 724 -34.74 15.41 -12.10
N GLU A 725 -33.66 15.48 -12.91
CA GLU A 725 -32.40 14.79 -12.61
C GLU A 725 -31.77 15.24 -11.28
N ILE A 726 -31.81 16.54 -10.96
CA ILE A 726 -31.23 17.03 -9.69
C ILE A 726 -32.09 16.69 -8.48
N ASN A 727 -33.43 16.70 -8.60
CA ASN A 727 -34.35 16.30 -7.54
C ASN A 727 -34.26 14.79 -7.25
N ASP A 728 -34.10 13.97 -8.29
CA ASP A 728 -33.80 12.55 -8.14
C ASP A 728 -32.48 12.33 -7.39
N CYS A 729 -31.44 13.10 -7.74
CA CYS A 729 -30.15 13.05 -7.05
C CYS A 729 -30.28 13.46 -5.57
N ILE A 730 -31.01 14.53 -5.25
CA ILE A 730 -31.30 14.96 -3.86
C ILE A 730 -32.02 13.86 -3.09
N SER A 731 -32.99 13.19 -3.73
CA SER A 731 -33.77 12.12 -3.09
C SER A 731 -32.93 10.88 -2.78
N MET A 732 -31.97 10.55 -3.65
CA MET A 732 -31.05 9.42 -3.43
C MET A 732 -29.93 9.74 -2.44
N HIS A 733 -29.55 11.01 -2.29
CA HIS A 733 -28.46 11.45 -1.41
C HIS A 733 -28.89 12.56 -0.43
N PRO A 734 -29.88 12.33 0.45
CA PRO A 734 -30.52 13.38 1.27
C PRO A 734 -29.57 14.02 2.30
N GLU A 735 -28.50 13.31 2.67
CA GLU A 735 -27.51 13.77 3.64
C GLU A 735 -26.35 14.53 2.99
N SER A 736 -26.36 14.68 1.66
CA SER A 736 -25.32 15.39 0.91
C SER A 736 -25.76 16.80 0.52
N PRO A 737 -24.92 17.82 0.75
CA PRO A 737 -25.27 19.18 0.36
C PRO A 737 -25.03 19.45 -1.13
N TYR A 738 -24.22 18.65 -1.81
CA TYR A 738 -23.74 18.97 -3.16
C TYR A 738 -24.85 19.00 -4.22
N PRO A 739 -25.84 18.08 -4.21
CA PRO A 739 -26.98 18.16 -5.13
C PRO A 739 -27.81 19.43 -4.92
N LEU A 740 -27.99 19.87 -3.68
CA LEU A 740 -28.71 21.11 -3.36
C LEU A 740 -27.94 22.36 -3.84
N LEU A 741 -26.62 22.39 -3.71
CA LEU A 741 -25.80 23.47 -4.25
C LEU A 741 -25.90 23.54 -5.78
N ALA A 742 -25.89 22.39 -6.46
CA ALA A 742 -26.11 22.33 -7.90
C ALA A 742 -27.54 22.75 -8.28
N LYS A 743 -28.56 22.41 -7.48
CA LYS A 743 -29.93 22.92 -7.67
C LYS A 743 -29.99 24.45 -7.59
N CYS A 744 -29.22 25.09 -6.70
CA CYS A 744 -29.07 26.55 -6.71
C CYS A 744 -28.44 27.05 -8.03
N ASP A 745 -27.41 26.38 -8.55
CA ASP A 745 -26.78 26.77 -9.83
C ASP A 745 -27.73 26.60 -11.03
N VAL A 746 -28.58 25.56 -11.05
CA VAL A 746 -29.67 25.38 -12.02
C VAL A 746 -30.65 26.54 -11.92
N GLY A 747 -31.09 26.88 -10.71
CA GLY A 747 -31.95 28.04 -10.47
C GLY A 747 -31.33 29.36 -10.96
N LEU A 748 -30.02 29.55 -10.77
CA LEU A 748 -29.32 30.72 -11.30
C LEU A 748 -29.28 30.75 -12.83
N LYS A 749 -29.11 29.59 -13.49
CA LYS A 749 -29.10 29.48 -14.95
C LYS A 749 -30.46 29.86 -15.57
N PHE A 750 -31.56 29.47 -14.94
CA PHE A 750 -32.92 29.76 -15.39
C PHE A 750 -33.54 31.00 -14.73
N LYS A 751 -32.78 31.72 -13.88
CA LYS A 751 -33.23 32.88 -13.11
C LYS A 751 -34.50 32.62 -12.25
N SER A 752 -34.65 31.39 -11.74
CA SER A 752 -35.79 31.00 -10.92
C SER A 752 -35.50 31.21 -9.43
N SER A 753 -36.14 32.21 -8.83
CA SER A 753 -36.01 32.48 -7.39
C SER A 753 -36.57 31.34 -6.54
N ASP A 754 -37.62 30.66 -7.01
CA ASP A 754 -38.32 29.63 -6.26
C ASP A 754 -37.45 28.37 -6.08
N ILE A 755 -36.77 27.95 -7.14
CA ILE A 755 -35.83 26.80 -7.10
C ILE A 755 -34.70 27.06 -6.11
N ILE A 756 -34.12 28.26 -6.13
CA ILE A 756 -33.03 28.63 -5.20
C ILE A 756 -33.55 28.72 -3.77
N ALA A 757 -34.73 29.31 -3.55
CA ALA A 757 -35.32 29.42 -2.22
C ALA A 757 -35.59 28.04 -1.60
N GLU A 758 -36.12 27.10 -2.37
CA GLU A 758 -36.37 25.72 -1.94
C GLU A 758 -35.06 25.00 -1.57
N ALA A 759 -34.04 25.11 -2.41
CA ALA A 759 -32.73 24.51 -2.17
C ALA A 759 -32.04 25.11 -0.94
N LEU A 760 -32.09 26.45 -0.78
CA LEU A 760 -31.53 27.16 0.37
C LEU A 760 -32.24 26.78 1.67
N GLN A 761 -33.56 26.61 1.67
CA GLN A 761 -34.29 26.17 2.86
C GLN A 761 -33.82 24.80 3.34
N SER A 762 -33.52 23.89 2.42
CA SER A 762 -32.99 22.57 2.72
C SER A 762 -31.54 22.64 3.20
N LEU A 763 -30.69 23.45 2.55
CA LEU A 763 -29.31 23.69 2.96
C LEU A 763 -29.20 24.32 4.35
N GLU A 764 -30.12 25.22 4.72
CA GLU A 764 -30.14 25.87 6.04
C GLU A 764 -30.44 24.87 7.17
N LYS A 765 -31.25 23.84 6.89
CA LYS A 765 -31.45 22.71 7.83
C LYS A 765 -30.13 21.94 8.04
N MET A 766 -29.33 21.79 6.99
CA MET A 766 -28.01 21.13 7.05
C MET A 766 -26.92 21.99 7.68
N ARG A 767 -27.07 23.32 7.70
CA ARG A 767 -26.13 24.27 8.34
C ARG A 767 -25.85 23.91 9.81
N ARG A 768 -26.87 23.47 10.54
CA ARG A 768 -26.75 23.05 11.95
C ARG A 768 -25.77 21.89 12.15
N ARG A 769 -25.57 21.06 11.13
CA ARG A 769 -24.64 19.92 11.11
C ARG A 769 -23.22 20.31 10.64
N LYS A 770 -22.95 21.60 10.34
CA LYS A 770 -21.68 22.13 9.80
C LYS A 770 -21.21 21.46 8.50
N VAL A 771 -22.15 20.96 7.70
CA VAL A 771 -21.86 20.24 6.45
C VAL A 771 -21.62 21.19 5.26
N VAL A 772 -22.16 22.42 5.33
CA VAL A 772 -22.07 23.45 4.28
C VAL A 772 -21.29 24.64 4.79
N SER A 773 -20.47 25.24 3.91
CA SER A 773 -19.73 26.46 4.25
C SER A 773 -20.67 27.65 4.36
N GLU A 774 -20.55 28.42 5.45
CA GLU A 774 -21.35 29.62 5.69
C GLU A 774 -21.20 30.65 4.56
N ARG A 775 -19.99 30.79 4.01
CA ARG A 775 -19.73 31.70 2.88
C ARG A 775 -20.51 31.30 1.63
N THR A 776 -20.62 30.00 1.36
CA THR A 776 -21.39 29.49 0.22
C THR A 776 -22.88 29.80 0.39
N LEU A 777 -23.42 29.61 1.60
CA LEU A 777 -24.82 29.96 1.90
C LEU A 777 -25.08 31.45 1.72
N ILE A 778 -24.22 32.30 2.28
CA ILE A 778 -24.31 33.76 2.16
C ILE A 778 -24.26 34.19 0.69
N THR A 779 -23.42 33.53 -0.12
CA THR A 779 -23.31 33.82 -1.56
C THR A 779 -24.61 33.53 -2.30
N TYR A 780 -25.23 32.37 -2.09
CA TYR A 780 -26.52 32.04 -2.71
C TYR A 780 -27.68 32.86 -2.14
N GLN A 781 -27.64 33.25 -0.86
CA GLN A 781 -28.61 34.19 -0.28
C GLN A 781 -28.54 35.56 -0.95
N ALA A 782 -27.33 36.06 -1.24
CA ALA A 782 -27.15 37.30 -1.99
C ALA A 782 -27.71 37.17 -3.41
N TYR A 783 -27.48 36.06 -4.11
CA TYR A 783 -28.07 35.85 -5.44
C TYR A 783 -29.59 35.72 -5.42
N LEU A 784 -30.17 35.08 -4.40
CA LEU A 784 -31.63 35.02 -4.23
C LEU A 784 -32.22 36.43 -4.03
N ALA A 785 -31.63 37.23 -3.15
CA ALA A 785 -32.05 38.62 -2.92
C ALA A 785 -31.97 39.44 -4.22
N ALA A 786 -30.90 39.24 -4.99
CA ALA A 786 -30.75 39.87 -6.30
C ALA A 786 -31.88 39.46 -7.26
N LEU A 787 -32.16 38.17 -7.42
CA LEU A 787 -33.25 37.67 -8.29
C LEU A 787 -34.64 38.15 -7.85
N GLN A 788 -34.83 38.44 -6.56
CA GLN A 788 -36.04 39.05 -6.01
C GLN A 788 -36.12 40.57 -6.23
N GLY A 789 -35.09 41.16 -6.84
CA GLY A 789 -35.00 42.58 -7.19
C GLY A 789 -34.31 43.46 -6.16
N ASP A 790 -33.71 42.88 -5.10
CA ASP A 790 -32.99 43.62 -4.05
C ASP A 790 -31.48 43.58 -4.27
N GLU A 791 -31.00 44.32 -5.27
CA GLU A 791 -29.56 44.45 -5.56
C GLU A 791 -28.78 45.04 -4.39
N ASN A 792 -29.34 46.06 -3.72
CA ASN A 792 -28.68 46.75 -2.62
C ASN A 792 -28.53 45.85 -1.39
N GLY A 793 -29.56 45.07 -1.06
CA GLY A 793 -29.49 44.04 -0.03
C GLY A 793 -28.49 42.95 -0.38
N ALA A 794 -28.53 42.42 -1.60
CA ALA A 794 -27.58 41.43 -2.09
C ALA A 794 -26.11 41.89 -1.95
N ASN A 795 -25.81 43.13 -2.37
CA ASN A 795 -24.48 43.71 -2.26
C ASN A 795 -24.03 43.87 -0.80
N LYS A 796 -24.93 44.25 0.11
CA LYS A 796 -24.63 44.34 1.56
C LYS A 796 -24.36 42.97 2.17
N ILE A 797 -25.14 41.95 1.81
CA ILE A 797 -25.00 40.57 2.31
C ILE A 797 -23.60 40.02 1.95
N ILE A 798 -23.16 40.22 0.71
CA ILE A 798 -21.91 39.60 0.23
C ILE A 798 -20.64 40.39 0.56
N ALA A 799 -20.73 41.72 0.78
CA ALA A 799 -19.58 42.61 0.94
C ALA A 799 -18.61 42.18 2.06
N GLY A 800 -19.13 41.65 3.17
CA GLY A 800 -18.32 41.12 4.27
C GLY A 800 -17.50 39.90 3.86
N GLU A 801 -18.12 38.96 3.14
CA GLU A 801 -17.52 37.69 2.73
C GLU A 801 -16.44 37.88 1.66
N ILE A 802 -16.70 38.73 0.67
CA ILE A 802 -15.75 38.96 -0.43
C ILE A 802 -14.71 40.03 -0.10
N SER A 803 -14.70 40.59 1.13
CA SER A 803 -13.79 41.67 1.53
C SER A 803 -12.31 41.36 1.26
N ARG A 804 -11.92 40.07 1.35
CA ARG A 804 -10.55 39.60 1.15
C ARG A 804 -10.27 39.04 -0.25
N TYR A 805 -11.23 39.08 -1.15
CA TYR A 805 -11.07 38.59 -2.53
C TYR A 805 -10.20 39.56 -3.35
N PRO A 806 -9.55 39.09 -4.42
CA PRO A 806 -8.95 39.96 -5.43
C PRO A 806 -9.99 40.96 -5.99
N HIS A 807 -9.56 42.17 -6.35
CA HIS A 807 -10.45 43.23 -6.84
C HIS A 807 -11.31 42.77 -8.02
N GLU A 808 -10.68 42.19 -9.06
CA GLU A 808 -11.36 41.68 -10.25
C GLU A 808 -12.43 40.63 -9.92
N ALA A 809 -12.19 39.79 -8.91
CA ALA A 809 -13.16 38.78 -8.48
C ALA A 809 -14.37 39.42 -7.80
N LYS A 810 -14.17 40.48 -7.01
CA LYS A 810 -15.29 41.25 -6.43
C LYS A 810 -16.14 41.90 -7.51
N GLU A 811 -15.50 42.50 -8.51
CA GLU A 811 -16.20 43.11 -9.65
C GLU A 811 -17.04 42.10 -10.42
N ARG A 812 -16.52 40.89 -10.68
CA ARG A 812 -17.30 39.81 -11.31
C ARG A 812 -18.51 39.42 -10.50
N ILE A 813 -18.36 39.25 -9.18
CA ILE A 813 -19.47 38.89 -8.28
C ILE A 813 -20.53 40.00 -8.27
N PHE A 814 -20.12 41.26 -8.14
CA PHE A 814 -21.05 42.40 -8.18
C PHE A 814 -21.75 42.53 -9.54
N LYS A 815 -21.03 42.31 -10.65
CA LYS A 815 -21.62 42.26 -11.99
C LYS A 815 -22.67 41.15 -12.08
N ARG A 816 -22.37 39.94 -11.59
CA ARG A 816 -23.30 38.82 -11.60
C ARG A 816 -24.55 39.08 -10.73
N ILE A 817 -24.39 39.71 -9.57
CA ILE A 817 -25.52 40.18 -8.75
C ILE A 817 -26.40 41.14 -9.53
N LYS A 818 -25.79 42.12 -10.20
CA LYS A 818 -26.52 43.07 -11.05
C LYS A 818 -27.24 42.39 -12.21
N ASP A 819 -26.60 41.41 -12.86
CA ASP A 819 -27.19 40.62 -13.95
C ASP A 819 -28.38 39.75 -13.47
N CYS A 820 -28.36 39.32 -12.20
CA CYS A 820 -29.47 38.62 -11.55
C CYS A 820 -30.60 39.58 -11.16
N ALA A 821 -30.28 40.79 -10.69
CA ALA A 821 -31.27 41.81 -10.29
C ALA A 821 -31.92 42.54 -11.47
N GLY A 822 -31.24 42.58 -12.61
CA GLY A 822 -31.82 43.03 -13.88
C GLY A 822 -32.96 42.09 -14.31
N LYS A 823 -34.21 42.53 -14.11
CA LYS A 823 -35.41 41.83 -14.57
C LYS A 823 -35.40 41.63 -16.08
N ASN A 824 -35.87 40.43 -16.44
CA ASN A 824 -36.62 40.04 -17.64
C ASN A 824 -37.06 41.17 -18.57
#